data_AF-A0AAE0KKM0-F1
#
_entry.id   AF-A0AAE0KKM0-F1
#
_cell.length_a   1.000
_cell.length_b   1.000
_cell.length_c   1.000
_cell.angle_alpha   90.00
_cell.angle_beta   90.00
_cell.angle_gamma   90.00
#
_symmetry.space_group_name_H-M   'P 1'
#
loop_
_entity.id
_entity.type
_entity.pdbx_description
1 polymer ?
#
loop_
_entity_poly.entity_id
_entity_poly.type
_entity_poly.pdbx_seq_one_letter_code
_entity_poly.pdbx_strand_id
1 'polypeptide(L)'
;MEVHLLVYDLSRGMARQMSQGLLGFHLDAIYHTSIKLRDREYVYDGNIVAISPGTSHLGQPMQEIYLGQTELPMDVIEEYLDSLREIYTVAAYDLWRHNCNNFSNDFATFLLGKGIPGHITNMPQAVLDSPFGQMLLPMLNQQINASKRAGGILGSQDQTPGSSVKPQAQLHHHEGKVHKVSNLAELDALLAKFNKSCAVVFFTSATCRPCHMLYPMYDELAAEVGDKGILIKADTSKAFDVGQKYSVSATPTFITFLKGEQENRWSGADPGALRGNVQLLVQMAWPAHPHQSLNLPTFANPGTKPVLFEKVPPLPKLLAKMGATSQNATIQGVKHFIETRAKDGPAEASLPDMAGFTECVRESMEQLPVDVLFTVVDLLRCGLIDPRFSGYLAEEKEHHTLITVLNRVNGLETKDCPYALRLVTLQMACNLFSSPLYQDQILGYGRLRASITEMVSTSFLDDSHSNIRVAAASLLFNLSLANSHKRREGPGDLMPEGDQVELAASVLEAISQESSSADALEGMLKALGYLAYRLPLDGELAELLRMMDAEDIILAKKKDFPDMRLITEIGSELFGKGLKGLGWAGVQRKNWGWQHESVGLRFDDIVANIHETLTEIALEPRLMPNATTLDVTQRAIRSSASTPSLRSRDGTVPPHARMDPGGNVRVVVRVRAFLPREIERKAECLIKMDPLTQRTTLMVPDDTDPANARARSRKVVEEKAFTFDNSFWSHNPADEHYAMQEDVYDSLGEEFLDHNFEGYHTCIFAYGQTGSGKSYTMMGTAEQPGLIPRTCEDLFERIAAAQEETPNISYNVRVSYFEVYNEHVRDLLVPVVPNQPPYYLKIRESPTEGPYVKDLTEVPVRNINEILRHMRVGDASRTTASTKMNDTSSRSHSVFTIMLKQIHHDLDTDETTERSSRIRLVDLAGSERAKSTEATGQRLREGSNINKSLTTLGRVIAALADPVQKKTSTPQRGVKKGATGGTAIVPYRDSILTWLLKDSLGGNSKTAMIACIAPSDYEETLSTLRYADQAKRIRTRAVVNQDSISSAERDAQILAMESEIRALQLVVGDSRRREKDAREAEERLEEYQARVRGLQQLMEERSLVAEGKIRSLQTENEALRLHLKLAVASLKNPIPEVVVREILPPAEEVIDENMAPPAVPVGVGGDESFCEDDEDDGYASGGGDDEAFAGGDDMHEQMQVLLKDLNMFRRKIGDDKSRFLMMDQLERRKPLAERSNII
;
A
#
# COMPACT_ATOMS: atom_id res chain seq x y z
N MET A 1 -36.23 -18.13 0.43
CA MET A 1 -35.71 -18.22 -0.95
C MET A 1 -34.78 -19.42 -1.03
N GLU A 2 -34.86 -20.22 -2.08
CA GLU A 2 -34.00 -21.40 -2.21
C GLU A 2 -32.59 -21.04 -2.70
N VAL A 3 -31.59 -21.72 -2.12
CA VAL A 3 -30.18 -21.57 -2.43
C VAL A 3 -29.66 -22.91 -2.95
N HIS A 4 -29.19 -22.92 -4.20
CA HIS A 4 -28.65 -24.10 -4.87
C HIS A 4 -27.20 -23.83 -5.28
N LEU A 5 -26.31 -24.80 -5.07
CA LEU A 5 -24.91 -24.77 -5.52
C LEU A 5 -24.81 -25.49 -6.86
N LEU A 6 -24.30 -24.80 -7.88
CA LEU A 6 -24.01 -25.41 -9.18
C LEU A 6 -22.54 -25.80 -9.21
N VAL A 7 -22.26 -27.05 -9.61
CA VAL A 7 -20.92 -27.64 -9.63
C VAL A 7 -20.55 -28.02 -11.06
N TYR A 8 -19.41 -27.52 -11.53
CA TYR A 8 -18.88 -27.72 -12.89
C TYR A 8 -17.53 -28.46 -12.84
N ASP A 9 -17.20 -29.21 -13.89
CA ASP A 9 -15.88 -29.84 -14.07
C ASP A 9 -15.07 -29.12 -15.15
N LEU A 10 -14.03 -28.38 -14.72
CA LEU A 10 -13.11 -27.70 -15.64
C LEU A 10 -12.27 -28.67 -16.48
N SER A 11 -12.12 -29.93 -16.06
CA SER A 11 -11.32 -30.94 -16.76
C SER A 11 -12.08 -31.66 -17.88
N ARG A 12 -13.41 -31.52 -17.96
CA ARG A 12 -14.31 -32.23 -18.89
C ARG A 12 -14.03 -33.74 -18.95
N GLY A 13 -13.84 -34.35 -17.78
CA GLY A 13 -13.57 -35.78 -17.57
C GLY A 13 -12.08 -36.18 -17.65
N MET A 14 -11.17 -35.29 -18.05
CA MET A 14 -9.74 -35.62 -18.17
C MET A 14 -9.07 -35.86 -16.81
N ALA A 15 -9.50 -35.18 -15.74
CA ALA A 15 -8.96 -35.41 -14.39
C ALA A 15 -9.12 -36.87 -13.98
N ARG A 16 -10.29 -37.47 -14.26
CA ARG A 16 -10.61 -38.85 -13.93
C ARG A 16 -9.72 -39.88 -14.64
N GLN A 17 -9.19 -39.55 -15.82
CA GLN A 17 -8.31 -40.44 -16.58
C GLN A 17 -6.83 -40.24 -16.21
N MET A 18 -6.41 -39.02 -15.86
CA MET A 18 -5.00 -38.64 -15.76
C MET A 18 -4.49 -38.48 -14.31
N SER A 19 -5.37 -38.17 -13.35
CA SER A 19 -5.01 -37.92 -11.94
C SER A 19 -4.23 -39.08 -11.30
N GLN A 20 -4.71 -40.32 -11.48
CA GLN A 20 -4.07 -41.52 -10.93
C GLN A 20 -2.59 -41.66 -11.34
N GLY A 21 -2.25 -41.28 -12.58
CA GLY A 21 -0.90 -41.40 -13.13
C GLY A 21 0.00 -40.19 -12.93
N LEU A 22 -0.57 -39.01 -12.64
CA LEU A 22 0.17 -37.75 -12.49
C LEU A 22 0.27 -37.27 -11.04
N LEU A 23 -0.84 -37.36 -10.28
CA LEU A 23 -0.97 -36.88 -8.91
C LEU A 23 -0.85 -38.02 -7.88
N GLY A 24 -0.93 -39.28 -8.32
CA GLY A 24 -0.83 -40.48 -7.48
C GLY A 24 -2.13 -40.93 -6.80
N PHE A 25 -3.20 -40.14 -6.93
CA PHE A 25 -4.53 -40.44 -6.41
C PHE A 25 -5.62 -40.08 -7.45
N HIS A 26 -6.82 -40.62 -7.26
CA HIS A 26 -7.94 -40.40 -8.18
C HIS A 26 -8.67 -39.08 -7.87
N LEU A 27 -8.86 -38.23 -8.88
CA LEU A 27 -9.71 -37.05 -8.84
C LEU A 27 -10.79 -37.20 -9.93
N ASP A 28 -12.05 -37.26 -9.54
CA ASP A 28 -13.17 -37.45 -10.49
C ASP A 28 -13.38 -36.22 -11.40
N ALA A 29 -13.08 -35.01 -10.90
CA ALA A 29 -13.26 -33.73 -11.60
C ALA A 29 -12.31 -32.63 -11.05
N ILE A 30 -12.16 -31.54 -11.80
CA ILE A 30 -11.62 -30.26 -11.28
C ILE A 30 -12.82 -29.34 -11.02
N TYR A 31 -13.26 -29.30 -9.77
CA TYR A 31 -14.48 -28.60 -9.36
C TYR A 31 -14.36 -27.07 -9.43
N HIS A 32 -15.31 -26.45 -10.14
CA HIS A 32 -15.65 -25.02 -10.07
C HIS A 32 -17.10 -24.88 -9.58
N THR A 33 -17.42 -23.81 -8.84
CA THR A 33 -18.76 -23.61 -8.27
C THR A 33 -19.30 -22.18 -8.38
N SER A 34 -20.63 -22.09 -8.39
CA SER A 34 -21.42 -20.86 -8.35
C SER A 34 -22.69 -21.05 -7.51
N ILE A 35 -23.30 -19.96 -7.05
CA ILE A 35 -24.50 -19.98 -6.19
C ILE A 35 -25.71 -19.47 -6.99
N LYS A 36 -26.75 -20.32 -7.11
CA LYS A 36 -28.03 -20.01 -7.73
C LYS A 36 -29.06 -19.62 -6.66
N LEU A 37 -29.63 -18.43 -6.81
CA LEU A 37 -30.66 -17.85 -5.93
C LEU A 37 -31.79 -17.30 -6.82
N ARG A 38 -32.99 -17.89 -6.71
CA ARG A 38 -34.08 -17.69 -7.71
C ARG A 38 -33.54 -17.99 -9.13
N ASP A 39 -33.79 -17.09 -10.07
CA ASP A 39 -33.38 -17.15 -11.48
C ASP A 39 -32.06 -16.42 -11.78
N ARG A 40 -31.19 -16.23 -10.77
CA ARG A 40 -29.83 -15.65 -10.93
C ARG A 40 -28.77 -16.61 -10.40
N GLU A 41 -27.68 -16.75 -11.15
CA GLU A 41 -26.47 -17.50 -10.78
C GLU A 41 -25.33 -16.52 -10.52
N TYR A 42 -24.76 -16.55 -9.32
CA TYR A 42 -23.69 -15.66 -8.87
C TYR A 42 -22.34 -16.38 -8.98
N VAL A 43 -21.42 -15.80 -9.75
CA VAL A 43 -20.10 -16.36 -10.11
C VAL A 43 -19.01 -15.34 -9.79
N TYR A 44 -17.83 -15.80 -9.38
CA TYR A 44 -16.62 -14.96 -9.27
C TYR A 44 -15.62 -15.31 -10.38
N ASP A 45 -15.54 -14.47 -11.41
CA ASP A 45 -14.60 -14.60 -12.55
C ASP A 45 -13.69 -13.36 -12.58
N GLY A 46 -12.86 -13.23 -11.54
CA GLY A 46 -12.10 -12.01 -11.25
C GLY A 46 -12.95 -10.84 -10.71
N ASN A 47 -14.23 -10.76 -11.06
CA ASN A 47 -15.25 -9.92 -10.40
C ASN A 47 -16.48 -10.76 -10.04
N ILE A 48 -17.31 -10.29 -9.12
CA ILE A 48 -18.60 -10.92 -8.78
C ILE A 48 -19.68 -10.51 -9.79
N VAL A 49 -20.09 -11.47 -10.64
CA VAL A 49 -21.07 -11.31 -11.72
C VAL A 49 -22.31 -12.14 -11.42
N ALA A 50 -23.49 -11.61 -11.76
CA ALA A 50 -24.76 -12.34 -11.71
C ALA A 50 -25.24 -12.64 -13.14
N ILE A 51 -25.22 -13.92 -13.51
CA ILE A 51 -25.63 -14.43 -14.83
C ILE A 51 -26.98 -15.16 -14.74
N SER A 52 -27.53 -15.57 -15.89
CA SER A 52 -28.70 -16.46 -15.92
C SER A 52 -28.24 -17.91 -15.70
N PRO A 53 -28.93 -18.72 -14.88
CA PRO A 53 -28.52 -20.10 -14.58
C PRO A 53 -28.20 -20.94 -15.82
N GLY A 54 -26.96 -21.41 -15.91
CA GLY A 54 -26.49 -22.23 -17.04
C GLY A 54 -26.14 -21.46 -18.32
N THR A 55 -26.07 -20.13 -18.32
CA THR A 55 -25.46 -19.35 -19.42
C THR A 55 -23.95 -19.17 -19.26
N SER A 56 -23.32 -19.87 -18.32
CA SER A 56 -21.87 -19.87 -18.12
C SER A 56 -21.13 -20.50 -19.32
N HIS A 57 -20.00 -19.92 -19.68
CA HIS A 57 -19.03 -20.46 -20.66
C HIS A 57 -18.50 -21.86 -20.27
N LEU A 58 -18.69 -22.29 -19.01
CA LEU A 58 -18.34 -23.63 -18.52
C LEU A 58 -19.25 -24.73 -19.06
N GLY A 59 -20.45 -24.39 -19.55
CA GLY A 59 -21.45 -25.34 -20.06
C GLY A 59 -22.53 -25.66 -19.03
N GLN A 60 -23.06 -26.88 -19.06
CA GLN A 60 -24.06 -27.33 -18.09
C GLN A 60 -23.39 -27.81 -16.78
N PRO A 61 -24.01 -27.55 -15.61
CA PRO A 61 -23.48 -28.04 -14.34
C PRO A 61 -23.52 -29.57 -14.29
N MET A 62 -22.43 -30.16 -13.80
CA MET A 62 -22.31 -31.61 -13.55
C MET A 62 -23.22 -32.05 -12.39
N GLN A 63 -23.44 -31.17 -11.42
CA GLN A 63 -24.35 -31.42 -10.30
C GLN A 63 -24.97 -30.10 -9.81
N GLU A 64 -26.26 -30.12 -9.52
CA GLU A 64 -26.96 -29.09 -8.73
C GLU A 64 -27.19 -29.64 -7.32
N ILE A 65 -26.72 -28.94 -6.29
CA ILE A 65 -26.78 -29.35 -4.89
C ILE A 65 -27.60 -28.32 -4.11
N TYR A 66 -28.78 -28.72 -3.65
CA TYR A 66 -29.58 -27.89 -2.76
C TYR A 66 -28.87 -27.68 -1.41
N LEU A 67 -28.62 -26.42 -1.04
CA LEU A 67 -27.97 -26.08 0.24
C LEU A 67 -28.98 -25.73 1.33
N GLY A 68 -30.13 -25.14 0.97
CA GLY A 68 -31.20 -24.80 1.91
C GLY A 68 -32.07 -23.64 1.44
N GLN A 69 -32.77 -23.00 2.38
CA GLN A 69 -33.50 -21.75 2.14
C GLN A 69 -33.00 -20.63 3.05
N THR A 70 -32.87 -19.42 2.48
CA THR A 70 -32.55 -18.17 3.19
C THR A 70 -33.78 -17.28 3.30
N GLU A 71 -33.96 -16.61 4.44
CA GLU A 71 -35.04 -15.63 4.67
C GLU A 71 -34.58 -14.17 4.55
N LEU A 72 -33.27 -13.95 4.30
CA LEU A 72 -32.70 -12.61 4.11
C LEU A 72 -33.35 -11.88 2.92
N PRO A 73 -33.68 -10.58 3.04
CA PRO A 73 -34.22 -9.81 1.92
C PRO A 73 -33.12 -9.47 0.89
N MET A 74 -33.51 -9.18 -0.35
CA MET A 74 -32.58 -9.07 -1.47
C MET A 74 -31.65 -7.85 -1.39
N ASP A 75 -32.10 -6.77 -0.76
CA ASP A 75 -31.31 -5.56 -0.47
C ASP A 75 -30.11 -5.87 0.45
N VAL A 76 -30.34 -6.59 1.54
CA VAL A 76 -29.27 -7.05 2.46
C VAL A 76 -28.30 -8.03 1.78
N ILE A 77 -28.80 -8.84 0.83
CA ILE A 77 -27.96 -9.74 0.02
C ILE A 77 -27.11 -8.94 -0.99
N GLU A 78 -27.67 -7.91 -1.64
CA GLU A 78 -26.95 -7.06 -2.59
C GLU A 78 -25.94 -6.13 -1.88
N GLU A 79 -26.25 -5.59 -0.69
CA GLU A 79 -25.30 -4.85 0.16
C GLU A 79 -24.12 -5.73 0.62
N TYR A 80 -24.38 -6.99 1.02
CA TYR A 80 -23.29 -7.92 1.35
C TYR A 80 -22.44 -8.27 0.12
N LEU A 81 -23.05 -8.48 -1.05
CA LEU A 81 -22.32 -8.71 -2.31
C LEU A 81 -21.47 -7.50 -2.71
N ASP A 82 -21.90 -6.27 -2.44
CA ASP A 82 -21.08 -5.07 -2.63
C ASP A 82 -19.90 -5.02 -1.64
N SER A 83 -20.08 -5.41 -0.38
CA SER A 83 -18.95 -5.57 0.55
C SER A 83 -17.95 -6.64 0.09
N LEU A 84 -18.44 -7.73 -0.51
CA LEU A 84 -17.60 -8.79 -1.08
C LEU A 84 -16.87 -8.33 -2.35
N ARG A 85 -17.38 -7.34 -3.11
CA ARG A 85 -16.71 -6.79 -4.31
C ARG A 85 -15.41 -6.05 -3.99
N GLU A 86 -15.23 -5.54 -2.77
CA GLU A 86 -13.94 -4.97 -2.34
C GLU A 86 -12.86 -6.05 -2.11
N ILE A 87 -13.27 -7.27 -1.78
CA ILE A 87 -12.39 -8.40 -1.47
C ILE A 87 -12.12 -9.23 -2.74
N TYR A 88 -13.19 -9.66 -3.40
CA TYR A 88 -13.19 -10.53 -4.58
C TYR A 88 -12.97 -9.72 -5.87
N THR A 89 -11.73 -9.22 -6.01
CA THR A 89 -11.25 -8.41 -7.15
C THR A 89 -10.34 -9.19 -8.10
N VAL A 90 -10.11 -8.64 -9.31
CA VAL A 90 -9.24 -9.25 -10.34
C VAL A 90 -7.78 -9.33 -9.88
N ALA A 91 -7.35 -8.35 -9.08
CA ALA A 91 -6.04 -8.34 -8.45
C ALA A 91 -5.91 -9.49 -7.44
N ALA A 92 -6.89 -9.65 -6.55
CA ALA A 92 -6.90 -10.64 -5.47
C ALA A 92 -7.10 -12.10 -5.94
N TYR A 93 -7.68 -12.34 -7.12
CA TYR A 93 -7.97 -13.70 -7.61
C TYR A 93 -6.70 -14.58 -7.62
N ASP A 94 -6.78 -15.75 -6.98
CA ASP A 94 -5.73 -16.77 -6.95
C ASP A 94 -6.35 -18.16 -7.13
N LEU A 95 -5.78 -18.97 -8.03
CA LEU A 95 -6.34 -20.28 -8.40
C LEU A 95 -6.52 -21.22 -7.20
N TRP A 96 -5.67 -21.10 -6.18
CA TRP A 96 -5.53 -22.07 -5.11
C TRP A 96 -6.20 -21.62 -3.81
N ARG A 97 -6.19 -20.31 -3.53
CA ARG A 97 -6.57 -19.73 -2.23
C ARG A 97 -7.62 -18.62 -2.31
N HIS A 98 -7.93 -18.11 -3.50
CA HIS A 98 -8.88 -17.00 -3.67
C HIS A 98 -9.63 -17.12 -5.00
N ASN A 99 -10.41 -18.20 -5.13
CA ASN A 99 -11.10 -18.60 -6.36
C ASN A 99 -12.63 -18.66 -6.18
N CYS A 100 -13.31 -19.14 -7.22
CA CYS A 100 -14.76 -19.29 -7.34
C CYS A 100 -15.39 -20.15 -6.22
N ASN A 101 -14.64 -21.15 -5.72
CA ASN A 101 -15.07 -22.04 -4.65
C ASN A 101 -14.94 -21.35 -3.27
N ASN A 102 -13.97 -20.45 -3.09
CA ASN A 102 -13.91 -19.59 -1.89
C ASN A 102 -15.08 -18.61 -1.87
N PHE A 103 -15.34 -17.90 -2.97
CA PHE A 103 -16.49 -17.01 -3.10
C PHE A 103 -17.82 -17.74 -2.83
N SER A 104 -18.04 -18.89 -3.48
CA SER A 104 -19.26 -19.68 -3.29
C SER A 104 -19.40 -20.21 -1.85
N ASN A 105 -18.28 -20.54 -1.18
CA ASN A 105 -18.28 -20.90 0.24
C ASN A 105 -18.75 -19.75 1.13
N ASP A 106 -18.17 -18.57 0.96
CA ASP A 106 -18.37 -17.44 1.88
C ASP A 106 -19.72 -16.77 1.64
N PHE A 107 -20.21 -16.79 0.40
CA PHE A 107 -21.57 -16.36 0.07
C PHE A 107 -22.63 -17.38 0.57
N ALA A 108 -22.41 -18.69 0.43
CA ALA A 108 -23.29 -19.69 1.04
C ALA A 108 -23.31 -19.60 2.58
N THR A 109 -22.14 -19.35 3.19
CA THR A 109 -22.01 -19.18 4.65
C THR A 109 -22.79 -17.98 5.15
N PHE A 110 -22.81 -16.86 4.43
CA PHE A 110 -23.67 -15.72 4.74
C PHE A 110 -25.16 -16.04 4.57
N LEU A 111 -25.56 -16.66 3.45
CA LEU A 111 -26.96 -16.92 3.14
C LEU A 111 -27.62 -17.96 4.08
N LEU A 112 -26.86 -18.94 4.59
CA LEU A 112 -27.38 -20.13 5.28
C LEU A 112 -26.68 -20.49 6.60
N GLY A 113 -25.64 -19.76 7.00
CA GLY A 113 -24.77 -20.13 8.13
C GLY A 113 -23.90 -21.36 7.89
N LYS A 114 -23.80 -21.85 6.64
CA LYS A 114 -23.09 -23.10 6.28
C LYS A 114 -22.42 -22.96 4.91
N GLY A 115 -21.14 -23.35 4.85
CA GLY A 115 -20.35 -23.37 3.61
C GLY A 115 -20.66 -24.53 2.66
N ILE A 116 -19.91 -24.59 1.56
CA ILE A 116 -20.09 -25.60 0.50
C ILE A 116 -19.35 -26.92 0.87
N PRO A 117 -19.61 -28.06 0.19
CA PRO A 117 -19.02 -29.35 0.54
C PRO A 117 -17.48 -29.34 0.55
N GLY A 118 -16.87 -29.71 1.68
CA GLY A 118 -15.43 -29.56 1.92
C GLY A 118 -14.49 -30.32 0.97
N HIS A 119 -14.98 -31.28 0.20
CA HIS A 119 -14.19 -31.94 -0.86
C HIS A 119 -13.96 -31.02 -2.08
N ILE A 120 -14.80 -30.00 -2.27
CA ILE A 120 -14.66 -28.98 -3.33
C ILE A 120 -13.67 -27.89 -2.89
N THR A 121 -13.79 -27.39 -1.65
CA THR A 121 -12.91 -26.33 -1.13
C THR A 121 -11.47 -26.80 -0.90
N ASN A 122 -11.28 -28.05 -0.50
CA ASN A 122 -9.96 -28.60 -0.17
C ASN A 122 -9.24 -29.23 -1.39
N MET A 123 -9.91 -29.36 -2.54
CA MET A 123 -9.33 -29.94 -3.76
C MET A 123 -8.04 -29.24 -4.23
N PRO A 124 -7.94 -27.88 -4.24
CA PRO A 124 -6.70 -27.22 -4.63
C PRO A 124 -5.52 -27.56 -3.72
N GLN A 125 -5.75 -27.67 -2.40
CA GLN A 125 -4.71 -28.07 -1.45
C GLN A 125 -4.26 -29.52 -1.67
N ALA A 126 -5.21 -30.45 -1.87
CA ALA A 126 -4.87 -31.85 -2.16
C ALA A 126 -4.04 -32.03 -3.45
N VAL A 127 -4.20 -31.15 -4.44
CA VAL A 127 -3.34 -31.09 -5.63
C VAL A 127 -1.95 -30.54 -5.29
N LEU A 128 -1.86 -29.47 -4.48
CA LEU A 128 -0.59 -28.89 -4.01
C LEU A 128 0.22 -29.79 -3.07
N ASP A 129 -0.44 -30.73 -2.39
CA ASP A 129 0.23 -31.73 -1.54
C ASP A 129 0.88 -32.86 -2.40
N SER A 130 0.63 -32.88 -3.72
CA SER A 130 1.28 -33.81 -4.65
C SER A 130 2.57 -33.23 -5.27
N PRO A 131 3.63 -34.04 -5.49
CA PRO A 131 4.88 -33.57 -6.09
C PRO A 131 4.70 -32.96 -7.50
N PHE A 132 3.76 -33.50 -8.29
CA PHE A 132 3.49 -33.01 -9.63
C PHE A 132 2.69 -31.70 -9.62
N GLY A 133 1.78 -31.50 -8.67
CA GLY A 133 1.10 -30.22 -8.47
C GLY A 133 2.06 -29.10 -8.08
N GLN A 134 3.04 -29.38 -7.21
CA GLN A 134 4.11 -28.44 -6.86
C GLN A 134 5.00 -28.10 -8.08
N MET A 135 5.30 -29.08 -8.93
CA MET A 135 6.06 -28.86 -10.17
C MET A 135 5.29 -28.01 -11.20
N LEU A 136 3.95 -28.14 -11.27
CA LEU A 136 3.10 -27.34 -12.16
C LEU A 136 2.80 -25.93 -11.63
N LEU A 137 2.99 -25.66 -10.33
CA LEU A 137 2.66 -24.39 -9.68
C LEU A 137 3.21 -23.15 -10.42
N PRO A 138 4.49 -23.08 -10.86
CA PRO A 138 5.01 -21.90 -11.56
C PRO A 138 4.33 -21.72 -12.92
N MET A 139 4.11 -22.81 -13.66
CA MET A 139 3.55 -22.81 -15.01
C MET A 139 2.06 -22.40 -15.01
N LEU A 140 1.27 -22.94 -14.08
CA LEU A 140 -0.15 -22.59 -13.93
C LEU A 140 -0.33 -21.12 -13.49
N ASN A 141 0.49 -20.66 -12.54
CA ASN A 141 0.45 -19.27 -12.09
C ASN A 141 0.93 -18.30 -13.19
N GLN A 142 1.92 -18.69 -14.00
CA GLN A 142 2.36 -17.91 -15.16
C GLN A 142 1.29 -17.84 -16.26
N GLN A 143 0.59 -18.95 -16.52
CA GLN A 143 -0.51 -19.01 -17.49
C GLN A 143 -1.70 -18.14 -17.05
N ILE A 144 -2.07 -18.15 -15.77
CA ILE A 144 -3.15 -17.29 -15.25
C ILE A 144 -2.74 -15.81 -15.20
N ASN A 145 -1.48 -15.50 -14.92
CA ASN A 145 -0.97 -14.13 -15.04
C ASN A 145 -0.91 -13.62 -16.50
N ALA A 146 -0.95 -14.51 -17.50
CA ALA A 146 -1.23 -14.13 -18.88
C ALA A 146 -2.74 -13.85 -19.08
N SER A 147 -3.64 -14.75 -18.65
CA SER A 147 -5.09 -14.55 -18.73
C SER A 147 -5.58 -13.28 -18.01
N LYS A 148 -4.99 -12.93 -16.86
CA LYS A 148 -5.28 -11.67 -16.14
C LYS A 148 -5.04 -10.40 -16.98
N ARG A 149 -4.25 -10.47 -18.07
CA ARG A 149 -4.02 -9.34 -19.00
C ARG A 149 -5.06 -9.25 -20.13
N ALA A 150 -5.99 -10.22 -20.23
CA ALA A 150 -6.91 -10.37 -21.36
C ALA A 150 -8.39 -10.03 -21.05
N GLY A 151 -8.71 -9.50 -19.86
CA GLY A 151 -10.04 -8.93 -19.56
C GLY A 151 -11.05 -9.86 -18.88
N GLY A 152 -10.61 -10.98 -18.32
CA GLY A 152 -11.42 -11.95 -17.58
C GLY A 152 -10.65 -13.26 -17.45
N ILE A 153 -10.86 -14.05 -16.39
CA ILE A 153 -10.05 -15.26 -16.17
C ILE A 153 -10.68 -16.47 -16.88
N LEU A 154 -12.01 -16.45 -17.09
CA LEU A 154 -12.75 -17.50 -17.79
C LEU A 154 -13.54 -17.00 -19.01
N GLY A 155 -13.49 -15.70 -19.33
CA GLY A 155 -13.95 -15.16 -20.62
C GLY A 155 -15.43 -14.78 -20.68
N SER A 156 -16.01 -14.35 -19.56
CA SER A 156 -17.42 -13.92 -19.48
C SER A 156 -17.68 -12.58 -20.22
N GLN A 157 -18.36 -12.63 -21.37
CA GLN A 157 -18.98 -11.43 -21.97
C GLN A 157 -20.33 -11.14 -21.30
N ASP A 158 -20.60 -9.88 -20.96
CA ASP A 158 -21.91 -9.44 -20.48
C ASP A 158 -23.00 -9.64 -21.56
N GLN A 159 -23.97 -10.51 -21.28
CA GLN A 159 -25.18 -10.66 -22.09
C GLN A 159 -26.43 -10.65 -21.20
N THR A 160 -27.13 -9.52 -21.17
CA THR A 160 -28.45 -9.38 -20.56
C THR A 160 -29.55 -9.85 -21.53
N PRO A 161 -30.32 -10.91 -21.24
CA PRO A 161 -31.43 -11.32 -22.09
C PRO A 161 -32.66 -10.43 -21.83
N GLY A 162 -33.08 -9.59 -22.80
CA GLY A 162 -34.20 -8.68 -22.52
C GLY A 162 -34.86 -7.88 -23.65
N SER A 163 -34.27 -7.68 -24.84
CA SER A 163 -34.93 -6.90 -25.90
C SER A 163 -34.65 -7.41 -27.32
N SER A 164 -35.69 -7.90 -28.00
CA SER A 164 -35.62 -8.39 -29.38
C SER A 164 -35.67 -7.24 -30.41
N VAL A 165 -34.63 -6.40 -30.45
CA VAL A 165 -34.40 -5.40 -31.50
C VAL A 165 -33.02 -5.67 -32.11
N LYS A 166 -32.94 -5.78 -33.44
CA LYS A 166 -31.66 -5.94 -34.16
C LYS A 166 -30.93 -4.60 -34.23
N PRO A 167 -29.74 -4.42 -33.63
CA PRO A 167 -28.92 -3.24 -33.87
C PRO A 167 -28.03 -3.52 -35.09
N GLN A 168 -28.34 -2.91 -36.24
CA GLN A 168 -27.37 -2.80 -37.33
C GLN A 168 -26.40 -1.65 -37.02
N ALA A 169 -25.41 -1.91 -36.17
CA ALA A 169 -24.32 -0.99 -35.87
C ALA A 169 -22.99 -1.75 -35.89
N GLN A 170 -22.06 -1.36 -36.77
CA GLN A 170 -20.82 -2.08 -37.01
C GLN A 170 -19.70 -1.51 -36.14
N LEU A 171 -19.41 -2.16 -35.00
CA LEU A 171 -18.15 -1.98 -34.29
C LEU A 171 -17.06 -2.79 -35.00
N HIS A 172 -16.17 -2.09 -35.70
CA HIS A 172 -15.09 -2.69 -36.47
C HIS A 172 -13.91 -3.12 -35.57
N HIS A 173 -13.99 -4.32 -35.00
CA HIS A 173 -12.80 -5.10 -34.68
C HIS A 173 -12.48 -6.01 -35.86
N HIS A 174 -11.25 -5.98 -36.38
CA HIS A 174 -10.83 -6.87 -37.44
C HIS A 174 -10.54 -8.27 -36.89
N GLU A 175 -11.13 -9.31 -37.50
CA GLU A 175 -10.79 -10.71 -37.17
C GLU A 175 -9.31 -10.99 -37.46
N GLY A 176 -8.48 -11.09 -36.41
CA GLY A 176 -7.12 -11.60 -36.50
C GLY A 176 -7.14 -13.07 -36.96
N LYS A 177 -6.77 -13.32 -38.21
CA LYS A 177 -7.07 -14.58 -38.91
C LYS A 177 -5.85 -15.08 -39.68
N VAL A 178 -5.50 -16.36 -39.55
CA VAL A 178 -4.37 -16.94 -40.27
C VAL A 178 -4.60 -16.92 -41.78
N HIS A 179 -3.78 -16.14 -42.48
CA HIS A 179 -3.80 -16.02 -43.93
C HIS A 179 -3.15 -17.25 -44.56
N LYS A 180 -3.90 -18.01 -45.37
CA LYS A 180 -3.40 -19.21 -46.05
C LYS A 180 -2.99 -18.83 -47.47
N VAL A 181 -1.70 -18.97 -47.80
CA VAL A 181 -1.13 -18.62 -49.11
C VAL A 181 -0.88 -19.87 -49.96
N SER A 182 -1.11 -19.74 -51.27
CA SER A 182 -1.03 -20.83 -52.26
C SER A 182 0.07 -20.62 -53.31
N ASN A 183 0.63 -19.42 -53.40
CA ASN A 183 1.73 -19.04 -54.29
C ASN A 183 2.56 -17.90 -53.69
N LEU A 184 3.68 -17.58 -54.33
CA LEU A 184 4.63 -16.58 -53.86
C LEU A 184 4.12 -15.14 -53.95
N ALA A 185 3.32 -14.80 -54.95
CA ALA A 185 2.81 -13.44 -55.13
C ALA A 185 1.85 -13.03 -53.98
N GLU A 186 1.01 -13.95 -53.51
CA GLU A 186 0.18 -13.76 -52.32
C GLU A 186 1.00 -13.51 -51.06
N LEU A 187 2.09 -14.26 -50.86
CA LEU A 187 2.95 -14.13 -49.70
C LEU A 187 3.70 -12.79 -49.69
N ASP A 188 4.34 -12.43 -50.80
CA ASP A 188 5.10 -11.18 -50.91
C ASP A 188 4.17 -9.95 -50.80
N ALA A 189 2.92 -10.03 -51.29
CA ALA A 189 1.91 -8.97 -51.12
C ALA A 189 1.43 -8.80 -49.66
N LEU A 190 1.27 -9.89 -48.90
CA LEU A 190 0.91 -9.83 -47.48
C LEU A 190 2.06 -9.29 -46.63
N LEU A 191 3.30 -9.69 -46.91
CA LEU A 191 4.50 -9.15 -46.26
C LEU A 191 4.66 -7.65 -46.53
N ALA A 192 4.40 -7.20 -47.77
CA ALA A 192 4.42 -5.78 -48.13
C ALA A 192 3.36 -4.96 -47.37
N LYS A 193 2.15 -5.50 -47.15
CA LYS A 193 1.08 -4.80 -46.39
C LYS A 193 1.47 -4.55 -44.92
N PHE A 194 2.24 -5.43 -44.30
CA PHE A 194 2.60 -5.37 -42.87
C PHE A 194 4.03 -4.86 -42.63
N ASN A 195 4.67 -4.23 -43.62
CA ASN A 195 6.07 -3.79 -43.59
C ASN A 195 6.45 -2.77 -42.48
N LYS A 196 5.49 -2.15 -41.80
CA LYS A 196 5.75 -1.27 -40.63
C LYS A 196 5.69 -2.00 -39.27
N SER A 197 5.29 -3.28 -39.28
CA SER A 197 4.91 -4.06 -38.10
C SER A 197 5.70 -5.38 -38.03
N CYS A 198 5.07 -6.50 -37.68
CA CYS A 198 5.68 -7.83 -37.73
C CYS A 198 4.83 -8.84 -38.52
N ALA A 199 5.47 -9.86 -39.05
CA ALA A 199 4.82 -10.97 -39.74
C ALA A 199 5.46 -12.30 -39.36
N VAL A 200 4.68 -13.38 -39.38
CA VAL A 200 5.14 -14.74 -39.09
C VAL A 200 4.63 -15.65 -40.20
N VAL A 201 5.50 -16.50 -40.75
CA VAL A 201 5.17 -17.43 -41.82
C VAL A 201 5.42 -18.85 -41.35
N PHE A 202 4.34 -19.61 -41.19
CA PHE A 202 4.34 -21.02 -40.83
C PHE A 202 4.32 -21.89 -42.09
N PHE A 203 5.45 -22.55 -42.37
CA PHE A 203 5.60 -23.52 -43.45
C PHE A 203 5.19 -24.92 -42.96
N THR A 204 4.18 -25.46 -43.64
CA THR A 204 3.42 -26.65 -43.25
C THR A 204 3.35 -27.65 -44.41
N SER A 205 2.95 -28.89 -44.13
CA SER A 205 2.57 -29.85 -45.17
C SER A 205 1.33 -30.63 -44.73
N ALA A 206 0.45 -30.92 -45.67
CA ALA A 206 -0.80 -31.66 -45.43
C ALA A 206 -0.60 -33.01 -44.70
N THR A 207 0.52 -33.71 -44.92
CA THR A 207 0.83 -35.01 -44.30
C THR A 207 1.62 -34.91 -43.00
N CYS A 208 2.13 -33.72 -42.64
CA CYS A 208 2.98 -33.55 -41.47
C CYS A 208 2.16 -33.53 -40.17
N ARG A 209 2.05 -34.70 -39.51
CA ARG A 209 1.28 -34.86 -38.26
C ARG A 209 1.68 -33.87 -37.14
N PRO A 210 2.97 -33.53 -36.93
CA PRO A 210 3.35 -32.46 -36.00
C PRO A 210 2.83 -31.06 -36.38
N CYS A 211 2.68 -30.73 -37.67
CA CYS A 211 2.08 -29.45 -38.08
C CYS A 211 0.62 -29.35 -37.61
N HIS A 212 -0.17 -30.43 -37.73
CA HIS A 212 -1.57 -30.45 -37.32
C HIS A 212 -1.78 -30.15 -35.83
N MET A 213 -0.82 -30.52 -34.96
CA MET A 213 -0.88 -30.20 -33.53
C MET A 213 -0.72 -28.70 -33.24
N LEU A 214 -0.05 -27.95 -34.12
CA LEU A 214 0.20 -26.52 -33.97
C LEU A 214 -0.87 -25.64 -34.62
N TYR A 215 -1.77 -26.21 -35.44
CA TYR A 215 -2.78 -25.40 -36.14
C TYR A 215 -3.73 -24.66 -35.16
N PRO A 216 -4.31 -25.30 -34.12
CA PRO A 216 -5.18 -24.58 -33.18
C PRO A 216 -4.44 -23.42 -32.50
N MET A 217 -3.24 -23.65 -31.97
CA MET A 217 -2.48 -22.61 -31.30
C MET A 217 -1.98 -21.51 -32.26
N TYR A 218 -1.73 -21.81 -33.53
CA TYR A 218 -1.36 -20.78 -34.52
C TYR A 218 -2.58 -19.95 -34.98
N ASP A 219 -3.77 -20.57 -35.03
CA ASP A 219 -5.03 -19.86 -35.24
C ASP A 219 -5.40 -19.01 -33.99
N GLU A 220 -5.17 -19.51 -32.76
CA GLU A 220 -5.27 -18.74 -31.49
C GLU A 220 -4.31 -17.54 -31.45
N LEU A 221 -3.03 -17.76 -31.78
CA LEU A 221 -2.02 -16.69 -31.80
C LEU A 221 -2.36 -15.60 -32.83
N ALA A 222 -3.08 -15.91 -33.92
CA ALA A 222 -3.52 -14.88 -34.86
C ALA A 222 -4.60 -13.97 -34.25
N ALA A 223 -5.45 -14.51 -33.37
CA ALA A 223 -6.40 -13.74 -32.59
C ALA A 223 -5.73 -12.96 -31.44
N GLU A 224 -4.72 -13.54 -30.75
CA GLU A 224 -3.92 -12.82 -29.73
C GLU A 224 -3.17 -11.61 -30.31
N VAL A 225 -2.64 -11.74 -31.54
CA VAL A 225 -1.84 -10.69 -32.20
C VAL A 225 -2.73 -9.59 -32.80
N GLY A 226 -3.86 -9.95 -33.42
CA GLY A 226 -4.79 -8.99 -34.01
C GLY A 226 -4.13 -8.04 -35.02
N ASP A 227 -4.43 -6.74 -34.93
CA ASP A 227 -3.87 -5.72 -35.84
C ASP A 227 -2.36 -5.43 -35.63
N LYS A 228 -1.71 -6.01 -34.61
CA LYS A 228 -0.29 -5.72 -34.27
C LYS A 228 0.72 -6.40 -35.22
N GLY A 229 0.28 -7.41 -35.98
CA GLY A 229 1.09 -8.16 -36.93
C GLY A 229 0.29 -9.25 -37.63
N ILE A 230 0.87 -9.89 -38.65
CA ILE A 230 0.16 -10.91 -39.47
C ILE A 230 0.74 -12.32 -39.29
N LEU A 231 -0.13 -13.30 -39.04
CA LEU A 231 0.21 -14.72 -39.09
C LEU A 231 -0.24 -15.34 -40.42
N ILE A 232 0.72 -15.94 -41.13
CA ILE A 232 0.58 -16.48 -42.48
C ILE A 232 0.94 -17.97 -42.45
N LYS A 233 0.22 -18.80 -43.19
CA LYS A 233 0.45 -20.24 -43.33
C LYS A 233 0.64 -20.63 -44.79
N ALA A 234 1.79 -21.21 -45.11
CA ALA A 234 2.11 -21.78 -46.41
C ALA A 234 2.07 -23.32 -46.33
N ASP A 235 1.37 -23.97 -47.25
CA ASP A 235 1.40 -25.44 -47.41
C ASP A 235 2.43 -25.76 -48.51
N THR A 236 3.63 -26.21 -48.13
CA THR A 236 4.74 -26.47 -49.07
C THR A 236 4.45 -27.61 -50.04
N SER A 237 3.42 -28.42 -49.77
CA SER A 237 2.91 -29.43 -50.71
C SER A 237 1.98 -28.83 -51.78
N LYS A 238 1.71 -27.52 -51.75
CA LYS A 238 0.91 -26.78 -52.74
C LYS A 238 1.67 -25.57 -53.28
N ALA A 239 2.23 -24.74 -52.40
CA ALA A 239 3.07 -23.59 -52.73
C ALA A 239 4.54 -24.01 -52.81
N PHE A 240 4.88 -24.78 -53.85
CA PHE A 240 6.24 -25.29 -54.08
C PHE A 240 7.25 -24.16 -54.35
N ASP A 241 6.81 -23.09 -55.02
CA ASP A 241 7.55 -21.85 -55.26
C ASP A 241 7.96 -21.14 -53.97
N VAL A 242 7.02 -21.03 -53.01
CA VAL A 242 7.25 -20.49 -51.66
C VAL A 242 8.22 -21.36 -50.87
N GLY A 243 8.03 -22.69 -50.91
CA GLY A 243 8.96 -23.64 -50.27
C GLY A 243 10.38 -23.57 -50.83
N GLN A 244 10.52 -23.32 -52.14
CA GLN A 244 11.80 -23.20 -52.82
C GLN A 244 12.50 -21.86 -52.52
N LYS A 245 11.79 -20.71 -52.60
CA LYS A 245 12.36 -19.37 -52.31
C LYS A 245 13.01 -19.33 -50.92
N TYR A 246 12.32 -19.87 -49.91
CA TYR A 246 12.81 -19.89 -48.53
C TYR A 246 13.62 -21.15 -48.17
N SER A 247 13.91 -22.04 -49.14
CA SER A 247 14.70 -23.27 -48.94
C SER A 247 14.24 -24.09 -47.73
N VAL A 248 12.97 -24.50 -47.72
CA VAL A 248 12.34 -25.20 -46.60
C VAL A 248 12.45 -26.72 -46.77
N SER A 249 13.45 -27.31 -46.14
CA SER A 249 13.75 -28.76 -46.18
C SER A 249 12.96 -29.61 -45.19
N ALA A 250 12.31 -29.00 -44.19
CA ALA A 250 11.55 -29.68 -43.14
C ALA A 250 10.27 -28.91 -42.77
N THR A 251 9.24 -29.63 -42.32
CA THR A 251 8.03 -29.03 -41.74
C THR A 251 7.72 -29.70 -40.40
N PRO A 252 7.24 -28.99 -39.36
CA PRO A 252 7.00 -27.55 -39.30
C PRO A 252 8.29 -26.71 -39.34
N THR A 253 8.23 -25.58 -40.06
CA THR A 253 9.26 -24.52 -40.06
C THR A 253 8.58 -23.16 -39.94
N PHE A 254 9.16 -22.24 -39.18
CA PHE A 254 8.68 -20.88 -38.98
C PHE A 254 9.75 -19.88 -39.41
N ILE A 255 9.31 -18.79 -40.04
CA ILE A 255 10.14 -17.62 -40.32
C ILE A 255 9.40 -16.38 -39.81
N THR A 256 10.11 -15.50 -39.11
CA THR A 256 9.58 -14.25 -38.56
C THR A 256 10.20 -13.06 -39.28
N PHE A 257 9.40 -12.03 -39.47
CA PHE A 257 9.79 -10.78 -40.10
C PHE A 257 9.45 -9.59 -39.20
N LEU A 258 10.39 -8.67 -39.07
CA LEU A 258 10.23 -7.42 -38.33
C LEU A 258 10.48 -6.25 -39.29
N LYS A 259 9.50 -5.36 -39.43
CA LYS A 259 9.55 -4.17 -40.30
C LYS A 259 9.96 -4.46 -41.76
N GLY A 260 9.59 -5.65 -42.24
CA GLY A 260 9.88 -6.15 -43.60
C GLY A 260 11.17 -6.97 -43.73
N GLU A 261 12.09 -6.91 -42.76
CA GLU A 261 13.33 -7.71 -42.75
C GLU A 261 13.11 -9.05 -42.04
N GLN A 262 13.92 -10.07 -42.36
CA GLN A 262 13.78 -11.41 -41.78
C GLN A 262 14.58 -11.54 -40.48
N GLU A 263 13.88 -11.64 -39.34
CA GLU A 263 14.47 -11.59 -38.00
C GLU A 263 15.02 -12.96 -37.56
N ASN A 264 14.18 -14.00 -37.57
CA ASN A 264 14.52 -15.31 -37.01
C ASN A 264 13.82 -16.46 -37.77
N ARG A 265 14.43 -17.65 -37.76
CA ARG A 265 13.96 -18.88 -38.42
C ARG A 265 14.26 -20.10 -37.55
N TRP A 266 13.26 -20.95 -37.33
CA TRP A 266 13.43 -22.24 -36.64
C TRP A 266 12.55 -23.34 -37.23
N SER A 267 12.87 -24.59 -36.92
CA SER A 267 12.13 -25.78 -37.34
C SER A 267 11.90 -26.69 -36.14
N GLY A 268 10.73 -27.34 -36.08
CA GLY A 268 10.33 -28.16 -34.92
C GLY A 268 8.94 -27.81 -34.39
N ALA A 269 8.38 -28.74 -33.62
CA ALA A 269 6.98 -28.71 -33.19
C ALA A 269 6.80 -28.38 -31.71
N ASP A 270 7.48 -27.35 -31.22
CA ASP A 270 7.34 -26.85 -29.84
C ASP A 270 6.31 -25.71 -29.76
N PRO A 271 5.19 -25.88 -29.03
CA PRO A 271 4.24 -24.80 -28.73
C PRO A 271 4.87 -23.66 -27.90
N GLY A 272 5.81 -23.97 -27.00
CA GLY A 272 6.43 -23.01 -26.09
C GLY A 272 7.26 -21.97 -26.83
N ALA A 273 8.27 -22.43 -27.58
CA ALA A 273 9.09 -21.56 -28.43
C ALA A 273 8.27 -20.77 -29.44
N LEU A 274 7.20 -21.35 -30.02
CA LEU A 274 6.33 -20.62 -30.95
C LEU A 274 5.59 -19.46 -30.28
N ARG A 275 4.89 -19.67 -29.16
CA ARG A 275 4.21 -18.57 -28.44
C ARG A 275 5.23 -17.54 -27.93
N GLY A 276 6.38 -17.98 -27.39
CA GLY A 276 7.44 -17.09 -26.92
C GLY A 276 8.03 -16.20 -28.02
N ASN A 277 8.39 -16.78 -29.18
CA ASN A 277 8.95 -16.02 -30.30
C ASN A 277 7.93 -15.03 -30.89
N VAL A 278 6.65 -15.40 -30.98
CA VAL A 278 5.58 -14.50 -31.46
C VAL A 278 5.38 -13.32 -30.50
N GLN A 279 5.33 -13.58 -29.19
CA GLN A 279 5.17 -12.53 -28.18
C GLN A 279 6.38 -11.58 -28.14
N LEU A 280 7.60 -12.11 -28.25
CA LEU A 280 8.83 -11.30 -28.33
C LEU A 280 8.85 -10.43 -29.60
N LEU A 281 8.48 -10.98 -30.76
CA LEU A 281 8.42 -10.25 -32.03
C LEU A 281 7.40 -9.11 -31.98
N VAL A 282 6.23 -9.33 -31.37
CA VAL A 282 5.23 -8.26 -31.14
C VAL A 282 5.77 -7.19 -30.20
N GLN A 283 6.51 -7.56 -29.14
CA GLN A 283 7.15 -6.60 -28.23
C GLN A 283 8.28 -5.79 -28.91
N MET A 284 8.99 -6.37 -29.88
CA MET A 284 10.01 -5.68 -30.70
C MET A 284 9.38 -4.76 -31.76
N ALA A 285 8.20 -5.11 -32.29
CA ALA A 285 7.42 -4.24 -33.18
C ALA A 285 6.76 -3.08 -32.41
N TRP A 286 6.21 -3.36 -31.22
CA TRP A 286 5.43 -2.45 -30.37
C TRP A 286 6.03 -2.39 -28.96
N PRO A 287 7.12 -1.63 -28.75
CA PRO A 287 7.73 -1.50 -27.42
C PRO A 287 6.81 -0.79 -26.42
N ALA A 288 6.93 -1.16 -25.13
CA ALA A 288 6.17 -0.52 -24.07
C ALA A 288 6.56 0.97 -23.92
N HIS A 289 5.56 1.85 -23.85
CA HIS A 289 5.78 3.30 -23.73
C HIS A 289 6.54 3.64 -22.43
N PRO A 290 7.53 4.56 -22.40
CA PRO A 290 8.32 4.87 -21.22
C PRO A 290 7.52 5.11 -19.93
N HIS A 291 6.39 5.81 -19.99
CA HIS A 291 5.54 6.05 -18.80
C HIS A 291 4.93 4.76 -18.18
N GLN A 292 5.06 3.60 -18.81
CA GLN A 292 4.65 2.30 -18.26
C GLN A 292 5.68 1.69 -17.29
N SER A 293 6.93 2.18 -17.27
CA SER A 293 7.95 1.77 -16.28
C SER A 293 8.04 2.70 -15.06
N LEU A 294 7.26 3.80 -15.05
CA LEU A 294 7.20 4.76 -13.96
C LEU A 294 6.16 4.35 -12.91
N ASN A 295 6.38 4.74 -11.65
CA ASN A 295 5.47 4.46 -10.54
C ASN A 295 4.29 5.44 -10.55
N LEU A 296 3.32 5.20 -11.44
CA LEU A 296 2.17 6.06 -11.69
C LEU A 296 0.84 5.32 -11.38
N PRO A 297 0.59 4.93 -10.12
CA PRO A 297 -0.58 4.13 -9.74
C PRO A 297 -1.92 4.78 -10.08
N THR A 298 -2.01 6.11 -10.08
CA THR A 298 -3.24 6.83 -10.47
C THR A 298 -3.54 6.60 -11.94
N PHE A 299 -2.55 6.80 -12.81
CA PHE A 299 -2.74 6.80 -14.27
C PHE A 299 -2.70 5.41 -14.91
N ALA A 300 -2.09 4.44 -14.24
CA ALA A 300 -1.99 3.05 -14.69
C ALA A 300 -3.34 2.31 -14.73
N ASN A 301 -4.34 2.75 -13.95
CA ASN A 301 -5.64 2.08 -13.86
C ASN A 301 -6.45 2.19 -15.17
N PRO A 302 -6.84 1.07 -15.82
CA PRO A 302 -7.72 1.09 -16.99
C PRO A 302 -9.21 1.25 -16.63
N GLY A 303 -9.62 0.95 -15.39
CA GLY A 303 -11.01 1.02 -14.93
C GLY A 303 -11.44 2.40 -14.42
N THR A 304 -10.79 3.48 -14.89
CA THR A 304 -11.10 4.85 -14.45
C THR A 304 -12.39 5.32 -15.13
N LYS A 305 -13.34 5.88 -14.38
CA LYS A 305 -14.62 6.39 -14.90
C LYS A 305 -14.62 7.93 -15.00
N PRO A 306 -15.37 8.53 -15.94
CA PRO A 306 -15.57 9.98 -16.00
C PRO A 306 -16.37 10.48 -14.78
N VAL A 307 -16.16 11.75 -14.42
CA VAL A 307 -16.90 12.46 -13.38
C VAL A 307 -18.26 12.90 -13.92
N LEU A 308 -19.34 12.51 -13.25
CA LEU A 308 -20.72 12.86 -13.57
C LEU A 308 -21.37 13.63 -12.41
N PHE A 309 -22.18 14.64 -12.72
CA PHE A 309 -22.94 15.44 -11.77
C PHE A 309 -24.39 14.94 -11.72
N GLU A 310 -24.62 13.90 -10.92
CA GLU A 310 -25.89 13.16 -10.87
C GLU A 310 -26.98 13.86 -10.04
N LYS A 311 -26.60 14.82 -9.19
CA LYS A 311 -27.49 15.43 -8.19
C LYS A 311 -28.66 16.17 -8.84
N VAL A 312 -29.89 15.69 -8.62
CA VAL A 312 -31.12 16.33 -9.12
C VAL A 312 -31.51 17.51 -8.20
N PRO A 313 -31.87 18.69 -8.75
CA PRO A 313 -32.37 19.82 -7.97
C PRO A 313 -33.82 19.60 -7.53
N PRO A 314 -34.37 20.37 -6.57
CA PRO A 314 -35.79 20.31 -6.24
C PRO A 314 -36.64 20.85 -7.41
N LEU A 315 -37.04 19.95 -8.33
CA LEU A 315 -37.71 20.27 -9.60
C LEU A 315 -38.90 21.25 -9.49
N PRO A 316 -39.80 21.17 -8.48
CA PRO A 316 -40.87 22.16 -8.32
C PRO A 316 -40.37 23.60 -8.14
N LYS A 317 -39.20 23.80 -7.50
CA LYS A 317 -38.57 25.12 -7.33
C LYS A 317 -37.78 25.57 -8.56
N LEU A 318 -37.34 24.63 -9.39
CA LEU A 318 -36.70 24.90 -10.68
C LEU A 318 -37.75 25.39 -11.69
N LEU A 319 -38.84 24.63 -11.84
CA LEU A 319 -39.97 24.95 -12.72
C LEU A 319 -40.67 26.25 -12.32
N ALA A 320 -40.81 26.54 -11.02
CA ALA A 320 -41.37 27.81 -10.55
C ALA A 320 -40.57 29.05 -11.01
N LYS A 321 -39.26 28.91 -11.29
CA LYS A 321 -38.44 29.99 -11.88
C LYS A 321 -38.59 30.13 -13.39
N MET A 322 -39.01 29.07 -14.09
CA MET A 322 -39.21 29.07 -15.55
C MET A 322 -40.49 29.79 -15.98
N GLY A 323 -41.35 30.19 -15.03
CA GLY A 323 -42.58 30.93 -15.34
C GLY A 323 -43.48 30.18 -16.32
N ALA A 324 -43.93 30.85 -17.38
CA ALA A 324 -44.80 30.28 -18.40
C ALA A 324 -44.17 29.06 -19.11
N THR A 325 -42.86 29.07 -19.37
CA THR A 325 -42.13 28.00 -20.07
C THR A 325 -42.19 26.66 -19.32
N SER A 326 -42.43 26.68 -18.00
CA SER A 326 -42.67 25.46 -17.21
C SER A 326 -43.91 24.66 -17.64
N GLN A 327 -44.87 25.29 -18.33
CA GLN A 327 -46.13 24.65 -18.77
C GLN A 327 -46.01 23.94 -20.13
N ASN A 328 -44.84 23.97 -20.78
CA ASN A 328 -44.65 23.22 -22.03
C ASN A 328 -44.69 21.70 -21.75
N ALA A 329 -45.44 20.97 -22.58
CA ALA A 329 -45.61 19.53 -22.46
C ALA A 329 -44.28 18.77 -22.54
N THR A 330 -43.31 19.25 -23.33
CA THR A 330 -41.98 18.63 -23.46
C THR A 330 -41.18 18.73 -22.16
N ILE A 331 -41.20 19.90 -21.51
CA ILE A 331 -40.57 20.16 -20.21
C ILE A 331 -41.24 19.35 -19.09
N GLN A 332 -42.57 19.21 -19.10
CA GLN A 332 -43.28 18.32 -18.16
C GLN A 332 -42.99 16.84 -18.42
N GLY A 333 -42.78 16.45 -19.69
CA GLY A 333 -42.31 15.11 -20.06
C GLY A 333 -40.91 14.80 -19.51
N VAL A 334 -39.95 15.70 -19.70
CA VAL A 334 -38.59 15.57 -19.14
C VAL A 334 -38.61 15.57 -17.61
N LYS A 335 -39.42 16.42 -16.97
CA LYS A 335 -39.67 16.38 -15.51
C LYS A 335 -40.15 15.00 -15.07
N HIS A 336 -41.17 14.45 -15.72
CA HIS A 336 -41.72 13.14 -15.37
C HIS A 336 -40.69 12.02 -15.56
N PHE A 337 -39.93 12.04 -16.66
CA PHE A 337 -38.81 11.13 -16.89
C PHE A 337 -37.79 11.16 -15.75
N ILE A 338 -37.37 12.35 -15.30
CA ILE A 338 -36.41 12.50 -14.18
C ILE A 338 -37.02 12.00 -12.87
N GLU A 339 -38.28 12.30 -12.57
CA GLU A 339 -38.96 11.87 -11.35
C GLU A 339 -39.17 10.34 -11.30
N THR A 340 -39.61 9.72 -12.39
CA THR A 340 -39.74 8.26 -12.51
C THR A 340 -38.37 7.60 -12.43
N ARG A 341 -37.35 8.10 -13.15
CA ARG A 341 -35.98 7.56 -13.10
C ARG A 341 -35.37 7.61 -11.70
N ALA A 342 -35.68 8.64 -10.91
CA ALA A 342 -35.18 8.83 -9.55
C ALA A 342 -35.95 8.02 -8.48
N LYS A 343 -37.15 7.52 -8.79
CA LYS A 343 -38.02 6.80 -7.85
C LYS A 343 -38.14 5.30 -8.15
N ASP A 344 -38.34 4.97 -9.43
CA ASP A 344 -38.66 3.62 -9.93
C ASP A 344 -37.53 3.04 -10.80
N GLY A 345 -36.45 3.80 -11.00
CA GLY A 345 -35.23 3.37 -11.69
C GLY A 345 -35.22 3.67 -13.20
N PRO A 346 -34.06 3.47 -13.87
CA PRO A 346 -33.90 3.83 -15.28
C PRO A 346 -34.69 2.91 -16.23
N ALA A 347 -34.99 1.67 -15.84
CA ALA A 347 -35.72 0.71 -16.67
C ALA A 347 -37.19 1.13 -16.90
N GLU A 348 -37.88 1.53 -15.83
CA GLU A 348 -39.28 1.97 -15.86
C GLU A 348 -39.45 3.40 -16.43
N ALA A 349 -38.36 4.18 -16.49
CA ALA A 349 -38.37 5.52 -17.05
C ALA A 349 -38.36 5.48 -18.60
N SER A 350 -39.52 5.70 -19.21
CA SER A 350 -39.68 5.89 -20.65
C SER A 350 -39.10 7.23 -21.11
N LEU A 351 -38.40 7.24 -22.25
CA LEU A 351 -37.85 8.47 -22.82
C LEU A 351 -38.97 9.48 -23.14
N PRO A 352 -38.76 10.78 -22.86
CA PRO A 352 -39.69 11.84 -23.22
C PRO A 352 -39.61 12.17 -24.72
N ASP A 353 -40.43 13.11 -25.20
CA ASP A 353 -40.27 13.69 -26.54
C ASP A 353 -38.95 14.46 -26.64
N MET A 354 -37.92 13.77 -27.12
CA MET A 354 -36.58 14.30 -27.28
C MET A 354 -36.49 15.36 -28.39
N ALA A 355 -37.34 15.30 -29.42
CA ALA A 355 -37.30 16.24 -30.54
C ALA A 355 -37.95 17.57 -30.16
N GLY A 356 -39.15 17.53 -29.58
CA GLY A 356 -39.78 18.73 -29.02
C GLY A 356 -39.01 19.32 -27.84
N PHE A 357 -38.24 18.51 -27.10
CA PHE A 357 -37.36 19.03 -26.05
C PHE A 357 -36.13 19.76 -26.62
N THR A 358 -35.41 19.21 -27.62
CA THR A 358 -34.23 19.91 -28.18
C THR A 358 -34.61 21.21 -28.88
N GLU A 359 -35.76 21.24 -29.58
CA GLU A 359 -36.33 22.46 -30.14
C GLU A 359 -36.64 23.49 -29.05
N CYS A 360 -37.36 23.11 -27.99
CA CYS A 360 -37.68 23.99 -26.87
C CYS A 360 -36.43 24.49 -26.10
N VAL A 361 -35.36 23.69 -26.01
CA VAL A 361 -34.07 24.13 -25.46
C VAL A 361 -33.47 25.25 -26.30
N ARG A 362 -33.47 25.11 -27.64
CA ARG A 362 -32.95 26.15 -28.55
C ARG A 362 -33.76 27.44 -28.47
N GLU A 363 -35.09 27.36 -28.57
CA GLU A 363 -35.99 28.51 -28.39
C GLU A 363 -35.75 29.21 -27.04
N SER A 364 -35.55 28.43 -25.97
CA SER A 364 -35.29 28.97 -24.63
C SER A 364 -33.99 29.77 -24.54
N MET A 365 -32.95 29.43 -25.32
CA MET A 365 -31.66 30.16 -25.31
C MET A 365 -31.76 31.58 -25.91
N GLU A 366 -32.77 31.81 -26.76
CA GLU A 366 -33.08 33.12 -27.35
C GLU A 366 -34.13 33.89 -26.54
N GLN A 367 -35.17 33.21 -26.06
CA GLN A 367 -36.37 33.86 -25.49
C GLN A 367 -36.30 34.13 -23.98
N LEU A 368 -35.50 33.38 -23.20
CA LEU A 368 -35.44 33.55 -21.74
C LEU A 368 -34.38 34.57 -21.30
N PRO A 369 -34.64 35.35 -20.22
CA PRO A 369 -33.61 36.16 -19.57
C PRO A 369 -32.45 35.30 -19.05
N VAL A 370 -31.23 35.85 -19.06
CA VAL A 370 -30.00 35.13 -18.73
C VAL A 370 -30.02 34.54 -17.31
N ASP A 371 -30.61 35.25 -16.34
CA ASP A 371 -30.84 34.79 -14.95
C ASP A 371 -31.73 33.55 -14.83
N VAL A 372 -32.51 33.23 -15.88
CA VAL A 372 -33.43 32.10 -15.93
C VAL A 372 -32.86 30.95 -16.77
N LEU A 373 -32.04 31.21 -17.79
CA LEU A 373 -31.48 30.19 -18.70
C LEU A 373 -30.96 28.94 -17.99
N PHE A 374 -30.29 29.10 -16.84
CA PHE A 374 -29.72 27.99 -16.08
C PHE A 374 -30.75 26.90 -15.76
N THR A 375 -32.05 27.20 -15.63
CA THR A 375 -33.07 26.19 -15.30
C THR A 375 -33.31 25.19 -16.43
N VAL A 376 -33.19 25.63 -17.68
CA VAL A 376 -33.32 24.76 -18.86
C VAL A 376 -32.08 23.89 -19.00
N VAL A 377 -30.90 24.48 -18.80
CA VAL A 377 -29.63 23.74 -18.78
C VAL A 377 -29.57 22.74 -17.62
N ASP A 378 -30.16 23.03 -16.46
CA ASP A 378 -30.21 22.13 -15.30
C ASP A 378 -31.14 20.92 -15.54
N LEU A 379 -32.24 21.10 -16.28
CA LEU A 379 -33.07 19.99 -16.77
C LEU A 379 -32.32 19.12 -17.79
N LEU A 380 -31.64 19.74 -18.76
CA LEU A 380 -30.81 19.04 -19.75
C LEU A 380 -29.67 18.24 -19.08
N ARG A 381 -28.97 18.85 -18.12
CA ARG A 381 -27.97 18.18 -17.26
C ARG A 381 -28.55 16.94 -16.56
N CYS A 382 -29.76 17.05 -16.00
CA CYS A 382 -30.40 15.93 -15.30
C CYS A 382 -30.84 14.81 -16.27
N GLY A 383 -31.27 15.14 -17.49
CA GLY A 383 -31.56 14.15 -18.54
C GLY A 383 -30.32 13.38 -18.99
N LEU A 384 -29.20 14.08 -19.20
CA LEU A 384 -27.92 13.53 -19.67
C LEU A 384 -27.28 12.45 -18.77
N ILE A 385 -27.73 12.28 -17.53
CA ILE A 385 -27.28 11.19 -16.65
C ILE A 385 -27.77 9.82 -17.18
N ASP A 386 -28.79 9.78 -18.05
CA ASP A 386 -29.23 8.56 -18.72
C ASP A 386 -28.48 8.33 -20.04
N PRO A 387 -27.77 7.20 -20.24
CA PRO A 387 -27.03 6.94 -21.47
C PRO A 387 -27.90 6.90 -22.74
N ARG A 388 -29.21 6.63 -22.64
CA ARG A 388 -30.15 6.66 -23.77
C ARG A 388 -30.45 8.10 -24.19
N PHE A 389 -30.62 9.00 -23.21
CA PHE A 389 -30.85 10.42 -23.40
C PHE A 389 -29.61 11.11 -23.98
N SER A 390 -28.43 10.77 -23.45
CA SER A 390 -27.13 11.19 -24.00
C SER A 390 -26.91 10.61 -25.42
N GLY A 391 -27.19 9.32 -25.64
CA GLY A 391 -27.08 8.67 -26.94
C GLY A 391 -27.90 9.35 -28.06
N TYR A 392 -29.16 9.71 -27.79
CA TYR A 392 -29.99 10.44 -28.75
C TYR A 392 -29.35 11.78 -29.17
N LEU A 393 -28.76 12.52 -28.23
CA LEU A 393 -28.08 13.78 -28.51
C LEU A 393 -26.74 13.58 -29.25
N ALA A 394 -26.10 12.42 -29.13
CA ALA A 394 -24.93 12.04 -29.92
C ALA A 394 -25.27 11.77 -31.40
N GLU A 395 -26.52 11.44 -31.71
CA GLU A 395 -27.04 11.30 -33.08
C GLU A 395 -27.59 12.62 -33.67
N GLU A 396 -27.65 13.71 -32.89
CA GLU A 396 -28.07 15.02 -33.40
C GLU A 396 -27.02 15.58 -34.40
N LYS A 397 -27.44 15.74 -35.65
CA LYS A 397 -26.59 16.29 -36.73
C LYS A 397 -26.04 17.66 -36.35
N GLU A 398 -24.72 17.79 -36.45
CA GLU A 398 -23.95 18.99 -36.06
C GLU A 398 -24.09 19.42 -34.58
N HIS A 399 -24.69 18.58 -33.71
CA HIS A 399 -24.91 18.84 -32.27
C HIS A 399 -25.50 20.23 -31.98
N HIS A 400 -26.41 20.69 -32.85
CA HIS A 400 -26.88 22.06 -32.91
C HIS A 400 -27.45 22.57 -31.57
N THR A 401 -28.11 21.72 -30.78
CA THR A 401 -28.62 22.07 -29.44
C THR A 401 -27.49 22.38 -28.46
N LEU A 402 -26.46 21.52 -28.38
CA LEU A 402 -25.35 21.75 -27.45
C LEU A 402 -24.48 22.93 -27.85
N ILE A 403 -24.20 23.08 -29.15
CA ILE A 403 -23.41 24.22 -29.63
C ILE A 403 -24.16 25.54 -29.39
N THR A 404 -25.48 25.56 -29.52
CA THR A 404 -26.30 26.72 -29.16
C THR A 404 -26.18 27.06 -27.66
N VAL A 405 -26.28 26.06 -26.77
CA VAL A 405 -26.13 26.28 -25.32
C VAL A 405 -24.71 26.73 -24.94
N LEU A 406 -23.68 26.08 -25.48
CA LEU A 406 -22.27 26.40 -25.18
C LEU A 406 -21.89 27.78 -25.68
N ASN A 407 -22.14 28.09 -26.97
CA ASN A 407 -21.79 29.39 -27.55
C ASN A 407 -22.58 30.53 -26.90
N ARG A 408 -23.83 30.29 -26.47
CA ARG A 408 -24.63 31.29 -25.73
C ARG A 408 -24.07 31.62 -24.36
N VAL A 409 -23.28 30.71 -23.76
CA VAL A 409 -22.63 30.90 -22.45
C VAL A 409 -21.18 31.38 -22.60
N ASN A 410 -20.45 30.96 -23.64
CA ASN A 410 -19.12 31.50 -23.97
C ASN A 410 -19.19 32.96 -24.39
N GLY A 411 -20.15 33.33 -25.26
CA GLY A 411 -20.43 34.71 -25.69
C GLY A 411 -21.06 35.62 -24.63
N LEU A 412 -20.91 35.28 -23.34
CA LEU A 412 -21.19 36.16 -22.20
C LEU A 412 -19.87 36.37 -21.46
N GLU A 413 -19.49 37.63 -21.25
CA GLU A 413 -18.32 37.97 -20.44
C GLU A 413 -18.37 37.29 -19.06
N THR A 414 -17.22 36.94 -18.51
CA THR A 414 -17.12 36.24 -17.21
C THR A 414 -17.73 37.03 -16.04
N LYS A 415 -17.86 38.36 -16.16
CA LYS A 415 -18.53 39.24 -15.18
C LYS A 415 -20.06 39.28 -15.33
N ASP A 416 -20.57 39.14 -16.56
CA ASP A 416 -22.00 39.25 -16.89
C ASP A 416 -22.71 37.89 -16.94
N CYS A 417 -21.96 36.79 -17.06
CA CYS A 417 -22.49 35.44 -17.04
C CYS A 417 -22.92 35.04 -15.60
N PRO A 418 -24.20 34.75 -15.31
CA PRO A 418 -24.62 34.39 -13.97
C PRO A 418 -23.94 33.10 -13.48
N TYR A 419 -23.35 33.13 -12.29
CA TYR A 419 -22.65 32.00 -11.65
C TYR A 419 -23.38 30.65 -11.78
N ALA A 420 -24.71 30.65 -11.61
CA ALA A 420 -25.53 29.44 -11.72
C ALA A 420 -25.61 28.88 -13.15
N LEU A 421 -25.56 29.74 -14.17
CA LEU A 421 -25.55 29.33 -15.59
C LEU A 421 -24.21 28.70 -15.95
N ARG A 422 -23.08 29.40 -15.73
CA ARG A 422 -21.73 28.89 -16.03
C ARG A 422 -21.47 27.54 -15.34
N LEU A 423 -21.77 27.45 -14.04
CA LEU A 423 -21.59 26.21 -13.27
C LEU A 423 -22.45 25.04 -13.81
N VAL A 424 -23.74 25.27 -14.08
CA VAL A 424 -24.63 24.21 -14.55
C VAL A 424 -24.27 23.77 -15.98
N THR A 425 -23.81 24.67 -16.85
CA THR A 425 -23.34 24.31 -18.19
C THR A 425 -22.07 23.46 -18.17
N LEU A 426 -21.11 23.74 -17.26
CA LEU A 426 -19.94 22.87 -17.06
C LEU A 426 -20.36 21.47 -16.58
N GLN A 427 -21.30 21.39 -15.64
CA GLN A 427 -21.82 20.11 -15.14
C GLN A 427 -22.65 19.36 -16.19
N MET A 428 -23.38 20.06 -17.06
CA MET A 428 -24.04 19.50 -18.23
C MET A 428 -23.03 18.88 -19.20
N ALA A 429 -21.96 19.61 -19.52
CA ALA A 429 -20.90 19.11 -20.40
C ALA A 429 -20.18 17.88 -19.82
N CYS A 430 -19.98 17.82 -18.50
CA CYS A 430 -19.47 16.63 -17.82
C CYS A 430 -20.42 15.42 -18.00
N ASN A 431 -21.74 15.64 -17.91
CA ASN A 431 -22.74 14.58 -18.03
C ASN A 431 -22.85 14.01 -19.46
N LEU A 432 -22.30 14.64 -20.49
CA LEU A 432 -22.23 14.07 -21.85
C LEU A 432 -21.46 12.74 -21.87
N PHE A 433 -20.42 12.62 -21.03
CA PHE A 433 -19.55 11.45 -20.94
C PHE A 433 -20.23 10.20 -20.36
N SER A 434 -21.52 10.28 -19.98
CA SER A 434 -22.36 9.14 -19.56
C SER A 434 -22.55 8.08 -20.65
N SER A 435 -22.37 8.44 -21.92
CA SER A 435 -22.45 7.52 -23.06
C SER A 435 -21.12 7.50 -23.83
N PRO A 436 -20.54 6.32 -24.14
CA PRO A 436 -19.29 6.24 -24.91
C PRO A 436 -19.45 6.81 -26.33
N LEU A 437 -20.66 6.76 -26.90
CA LEU A 437 -20.96 7.35 -28.20
C LEU A 437 -20.70 8.86 -28.23
N TYR A 438 -20.94 9.57 -27.11
CA TYR A 438 -20.70 11.01 -27.03
C TYR A 438 -19.22 11.35 -26.93
N GLN A 439 -18.41 10.48 -26.32
CA GLN A 439 -16.99 10.71 -26.12
C GLN A 439 -16.26 10.83 -27.48
N ASP A 440 -16.59 9.95 -28.42
CA ASP A 440 -16.04 9.97 -29.78
C ASP A 440 -16.50 11.21 -30.58
N GLN A 441 -17.73 11.68 -30.37
CA GLN A 441 -18.22 12.92 -30.99
C GLN A 441 -17.56 14.18 -30.42
N ILE A 442 -17.36 14.27 -29.10
CA ILE A 442 -16.66 15.40 -28.45
C ILE A 442 -15.20 15.47 -28.89
N LEU A 443 -14.51 14.33 -28.97
CA LEU A 443 -13.11 14.30 -29.41
C LEU A 443 -12.99 14.55 -30.92
N GLY A 444 -13.88 13.99 -31.75
CA GLY A 444 -13.81 14.14 -33.21
C GLY A 444 -14.34 15.47 -33.77
N TYR A 445 -15.51 15.93 -33.33
CA TYR A 445 -16.23 17.02 -34.00
C TYR A 445 -15.73 18.42 -33.57
N GLY A 446 -14.85 18.99 -34.38
CA GLY A 446 -14.07 20.19 -34.04
C GLY A 446 -14.86 21.42 -33.58
N ARG A 447 -16.08 21.67 -34.08
CA ARG A 447 -16.90 22.80 -33.60
C ARG A 447 -17.36 22.60 -32.15
N LEU A 448 -17.89 21.42 -31.82
CA LEU A 448 -18.32 21.10 -30.46
C LEU A 448 -17.12 21.10 -29.51
N ARG A 449 -15.99 20.53 -29.96
CA ARG A 449 -14.74 20.50 -29.20
C ARG A 449 -14.23 21.90 -28.88
N ALA A 450 -14.15 22.80 -29.86
CA ALA A 450 -13.73 24.19 -29.66
C ALA A 450 -14.63 24.92 -28.65
N SER A 451 -15.96 24.80 -28.77
CA SER A 451 -16.91 25.38 -27.79
C SER A 451 -16.71 24.84 -26.37
N ILE A 452 -16.28 23.59 -26.21
CA ILE A 452 -15.97 22.98 -24.90
C ILE A 452 -14.60 23.43 -24.40
N THR A 453 -13.58 23.50 -25.25
CA THR A 453 -12.24 24.01 -24.93
C THR A 453 -12.32 25.45 -24.43
N GLU A 454 -12.97 26.35 -25.18
CA GLU A 454 -13.22 27.75 -24.79
C GLU A 454 -13.96 27.83 -23.44
N MET A 455 -14.95 26.97 -23.21
CA MET A 455 -15.69 26.91 -21.94
C MET A 455 -14.80 26.49 -20.76
N VAL A 456 -13.84 25.58 -20.97
CA VAL A 456 -12.85 25.17 -19.96
C VAL A 456 -11.85 26.30 -19.70
N SER A 457 -11.19 26.81 -20.75
CA SER A 457 -10.18 27.88 -20.68
C SER A 457 -10.75 29.13 -19.98
N THR A 458 -11.93 29.61 -20.38
CA THR A 458 -12.58 30.78 -19.76
C THR A 458 -13.05 30.53 -18.32
N SER A 459 -13.35 29.29 -17.94
CA SER A 459 -13.82 28.95 -16.58
C SER A 459 -12.67 28.75 -15.58
N PHE A 460 -11.44 28.52 -16.03
CA PHE A 460 -10.28 28.51 -15.13
C PHE A 460 -9.93 29.93 -14.64
N LEU A 461 -10.20 30.97 -15.45
CA LEU A 461 -9.97 32.38 -15.12
C LEU A 461 -10.99 32.98 -14.13
N ASP A 462 -11.96 32.21 -13.61
CA ASP A 462 -12.83 32.66 -12.52
C ASP A 462 -12.13 32.52 -11.16
N ASP A 463 -11.36 33.54 -10.78
CA ASP A 463 -10.79 33.71 -9.44
C ASP A 463 -11.84 33.63 -8.32
N SER A 464 -13.04 34.15 -8.58
CA SER A 464 -14.06 34.40 -7.56
C SER A 464 -14.84 33.15 -7.12
N HIS A 465 -14.90 32.10 -7.95
CA HIS A 465 -15.62 30.88 -7.63
C HIS A 465 -14.81 29.59 -7.85
N SER A 466 -14.20 29.08 -6.79
CA SER A 466 -13.52 27.75 -6.79
C SER A 466 -14.40 26.61 -7.32
N ASN A 467 -15.72 26.63 -7.07
CA ASN A 467 -16.68 25.65 -7.60
C ASN A 467 -16.73 25.60 -9.14
N ILE A 468 -16.51 26.72 -9.83
CA ILE A 468 -16.45 26.76 -11.30
C ILE A 468 -15.12 26.15 -11.77
N ARG A 469 -14.00 26.50 -11.13
CA ARG A 469 -12.70 25.87 -11.41
C ARG A 469 -12.70 24.35 -11.16
N VAL A 470 -13.38 23.85 -10.12
CA VAL A 470 -13.59 22.41 -9.86
C VAL A 470 -14.41 21.74 -10.98
N ALA A 471 -15.47 22.40 -11.47
CA ALA A 471 -16.29 21.86 -12.56
C ALA A 471 -15.55 21.88 -13.91
N ALA A 472 -14.77 22.92 -14.20
CA ALA A 472 -13.89 23.00 -15.37
C ALA A 472 -12.78 21.94 -15.33
N ALA A 473 -12.16 21.74 -14.17
CA ALA A 473 -11.18 20.67 -13.94
C ALA A 473 -11.79 19.27 -14.13
N SER A 474 -13.05 19.07 -13.70
CA SER A 474 -13.79 17.82 -13.91
C SER A 474 -14.09 17.57 -15.39
N LEU A 475 -14.45 18.62 -16.14
CA LEU A 475 -14.70 18.56 -17.58
C LEU A 475 -13.42 18.25 -18.37
N LEU A 476 -12.31 18.91 -18.02
CA LEU A 476 -11.01 18.64 -18.63
C LEU A 476 -10.52 17.23 -18.26
N PHE A 477 -10.69 16.79 -17.01
CA PHE A 477 -10.40 15.41 -16.62
C PHE A 477 -11.14 14.39 -17.50
N ASN A 478 -12.43 14.61 -17.79
CA ASN A 478 -13.20 13.73 -18.68
C ASN A 478 -12.66 13.72 -20.12
N LEU A 479 -12.32 14.89 -20.68
CA LEU A 479 -11.69 15.02 -22.00
C LEU A 479 -10.34 14.30 -22.07
N SER A 480 -9.46 14.58 -21.12
CA SER A 480 -8.11 14.00 -21.02
C SER A 480 -8.16 12.49 -20.79
N LEU A 481 -9.11 12.01 -19.98
CA LEU A 481 -9.36 10.58 -19.77
C LEU A 481 -9.81 9.91 -21.07
N ALA A 482 -10.82 10.44 -21.76
CA ALA A 482 -11.32 9.87 -23.00
C ALA A 482 -10.25 9.83 -24.12
N ASN A 483 -9.45 10.90 -24.27
CA ASN A 483 -8.31 10.89 -25.20
C ASN A 483 -7.24 9.88 -24.76
N SER A 484 -6.93 9.77 -23.46
CA SER A 484 -6.01 8.76 -22.91
C SER A 484 -6.51 7.33 -23.14
N HIS A 485 -7.82 7.08 -23.19
CA HIS A 485 -8.39 5.78 -23.58
C HIS A 485 -8.11 5.45 -25.05
N LYS A 486 -8.42 6.36 -25.99
CA LYS A 486 -8.11 6.16 -27.42
C LYS A 486 -6.61 5.95 -27.65
N ARG A 487 -5.75 6.70 -26.95
CA ARG A 487 -4.28 6.55 -26.92
C ARG A 487 -3.79 5.20 -26.36
N ARG A 488 -4.61 4.49 -25.56
CA ARG A 488 -4.31 3.13 -25.06
C ARG A 488 -4.80 2.02 -26.01
N GLU A 489 -5.87 2.29 -26.75
CA GLU A 489 -6.60 1.32 -27.58
C GLU A 489 -6.18 1.34 -29.06
N GLY A 490 -5.77 2.49 -29.59
CA GLY A 490 -5.48 2.71 -31.00
C GLY A 490 -4.15 3.43 -31.30
N PRO A 491 -3.86 3.69 -32.59
CA PRO A 491 -2.55 4.18 -33.05
C PRO A 491 -2.38 5.71 -32.96
N GLY A 492 -2.83 6.33 -31.87
CA GLY A 492 -2.69 7.77 -31.63
C GLY A 492 -3.88 8.41 -30.91
N ASP A 493 -3.87 9.74 -30.87
CA ASP A 493 -4.88 10.56 -30.22
C ASP A 493 -6.03 10.92 -31.17
N LEU A 494 -7.23 11.10 -30.59
CA LEU A 494 -8.40 11.57 -31.33
C LEU A 494 -8.61 13.08 -31.20
N MET A 495 -8.09 13.69 -30.13
CA MET A 495 -7.99 15.14 -29.97
C MET A 495 -6.75 15.68 -30.69
N PRO A 496 -6.88 16.63 -31.65
CA PRO A 496 -5.75 17.27 -32.30
C PRO A 496 -4.78 17.93 -31.31
N GLU A 497 -3.49 17.92 -31.65
CA GLU A 497 -2.43 18.32 -30.72
C GLU A 497 -2.51 19.79 -30.30
N GLY A 498 -2.88 20.71 -31.20
CA GLY A 498 -3.10 22.12 -30.87
C GLY A 498 -4.18 22.35 -29.80
N ASP A 499 -5.26 21.56 -29.81
CA ASP A 499 -6.32 21.65 -28.79
C ASP A 499 -5.81 21.10 -27.44
N GLN A 500 -4.92 20.09 -27.46
CA GLN A 500 -4.26 19.59 -26.25
C GLN A 500 -3.25 20.61 -25.69
N VAL A 501 -2.55 21.34 -26.57
CA VAL A 501 -1.61 22.42 -26.21
C VAL A 501 -2.34 23.58 -25.52
N GLU A 502 -3.48 24.04 -26.05
CA GLU A 502 -4.29 25.09 -25.39
C GLU A 502 -4.82 24.65 -24.01
N LEU A 503 -5.36 23.44 -23.93
CA LEU A 503 -5.88 22.87 -22.68
C LEU A 503 -4.77 22.59 -21.65
N ALA A 504 -3.55 22.27 -22.09
CA ALA A 504 -2.39 22.10 -21.22
C ALA A 504 -1.86 23.44 -20.70
N ALA A 505 -1.79 24.47 -21.54
CA ALA A 505 -1.36 25.82 -21.14
C ALA A 505 -2.33 26.42 -20.09
N SER A 506 -3.63 26.41 -20.39
CA SER A 506 -4.66 26.99 -19.52
C SER A 506 -4.77 26.29 -18.16
N VAL A 507 -4.69 24.95 -18.11
CA VAL A 507 -4.69 24.23 -16.81
C VAL A 507 -3.38 24.42 -16.03
N LEU A 508 -2.23 24.58 -16.70
CA LEU A 508 -0.96 24.80 -16.03
C LEU A 508 -0.85 26.21 -15.43
N GLU A 509 -1.38 27.22 -16.12
CA GLU A 509 -1.55 28.56 -15.56
C GLU A 509 -2.51 28.54 -14.36
N ALA A 510 -3.66 27.86 -14.48
CA ALA A 510 -4.62 27.72 -13.38
C ALA A 510 -4.01 27.03 -12.15
N ILE A 511 -3.18 26.00 -12.33
CA ILE A 511 -2.40 25.36 -11.26
C ILE A 511 -1.44 26.36 -10.62
N SER A 512 -0.76 27.18 -11.42
CA SER A 512 0.19 28.21 -10.95
C SER A 512 -0.50 29.26 -10.06
N GLN A 513 -1.72 29.68 -10.42
CA GLN A 513 -2.51 30.66 -9.67
C GLN A 513 -3.24 30.06 -8.44
N GLU A 514 -3.73 28.82 -8.52
CA GLU A 514 -4.54 28.20 -7.46
C GLU A 514 -3.75 28.02 -6.15
N SER A 515 -4.25 28.64 -5.08
CA SER A 515 -3.65 28.67 -3.73
C SER A 515 -4.69 28.51 -2.61
N SER A 516 -5.96 28.28 -2.98
CA SER A 516 -7.12 28.33 -2.08
C SER A 516 -7.90 27.02 -1.99
N SER A 517 -7.96 26.26 -3.07
CA SER A 517 -8.86 25.11 -3.23
C SER A 517 -8.09 23.83 -3.57
N ALA A 518 -7.98 22.93 -2.58
CA ALA A 518 -7.35 21.62 -2.78
C ALA A 518 -8.13 20.76 -3.79
N ASP A 519 -9.46 20.81 -3.77
CA ASP A 519 -10.33 20.05 -4.68
C ASP A 519 -10.16 20.50 -6.14
N ALA A 520 -9.93 21.81 -6.37
CA ALA A 520 -9.67 22.35 -7.70
C ALA A 520 -8.29 21.88 -8.20
N LEU A 521 -7.26 22.04 -7.36
CA LEU A 521 -5.90 21.60 -7.68
C LEU A 521 -5.82 20.09 -7.95
N GLU A 522 -6.52 19.24 -7.16
CA GLU A 522 -6.56 17.80 -7.39
C GLU A 522 -7.20 17.45 -8.74
N GLY A 523 -8.29 18.13 -9.12
CA GLY A 523 -8.92 17.98 -10.42
C GLY A 523 -7.99 18.38 -11.57
N MET A 524 -7.38 19.57 -11.48
CA MET A 524 -6.46 20.11 -12.48
C MET A 524 -5.24 19.19 -12.68
N LEU A 525 -4.64 18.72 -11.58
CA LEU A 525 -3.52 17.79 -11.58
C LEU A 525 -3.87 16.45 -12.24
N LYS A 526 -5.03 15.85 -11.91
CA LYS A 526 -5.49 14.63 -12.57
C LYS A 526 -5.70 14.85 -14.07
N ALA A 527 -6.36 15.94 -14.45
CA ALA A 527 -6.65 16.26 -15.85
C ALA A 527 -5.35 16.38 -16.68
N LEU A 528 -4.43 17.25 -16.24
CA LEU A 528 -3.10 17.43 -16.84
C LEU A 528 -2.29 16.11 -16.87
N GLY A 529 -2.39 15.29 -15.82
CA GLY A 529 -1.72 14.00 -15.75
C GLY A 529 -2.25 12.96 -16.74
N TYR A 530 -3.56 12.86 -16.95
CA TYR A 530 -4.13 11.97 -17.99
C TYR A 530 -3.83 12.49 -19.41
N LEU A 531 -3.80 13.81 -19.60
CA LEU A 531 -3.41 14.45 -20.86
C LEU A 531 -1.94 14.14 -21.21
N ALA A 532 -1.04 14.10 -20.22
CA ALA A 532 0.36 13.75 -20.39
C ALA A 532 0.69 12.24 -20.32
N TYR A 533 -0.20 11.40 -19.81
CA TYR A 533 0.10 9.97 -19.68
C TYR A 533 0.11 9.28 -21.06
N ARG A 534 1.29 8.75 -21.45
CA ARG A 534 1.63 8.15 -22.75
C ARG A 534 1.71 9.11 -23.96
N LEU A 535 1.85 10.42 -23.75
CA LEU A 535 2.04 11.35 -24.88
C LEU A 535 3.31 11.04 -25.71
N PRO A 536 3.38 11.42 -27.00
CA PRO A 536 4.62 11.33 -27.79
C PRO A 536 5.67 12.32 -27.26
N LEU A 537 6.83 11.82 -26.82
CA LEU A 537 7.89 12.64 -26.18
C LEU A 537 8.57 13.64 -27.14
N ASP A 538 8.26 13.53 -28.43
CA ASP A 538 8.66 14.34 -29.57
C ASP A 538 7.54 15.24 -30.13
N GLY A 539 6.34 15.23 -29.53
CA GLY A 539 5.22 16.10 -29.91
C GLY A 539 5.28 17.52 -29.34
N GLU A 540 4.51 18.43 -29.95
CA GLU A 540 4.36 19.85 -29.54
C GLU A 540 3.90 19.96 -28.07
N LEU A 541 2.99 19.09 -27.63
CA LEU A 541 2.54 19.05 -26.22
C LEU A 541 3.68 18.70 -25.26
N ALA A 542 4.58 17.79 -25.64
CA ALA A 542 5.73 17.44 -24.83
C ALA A 542 6.77 18.57 -24.80
N GLU A 543 6.91 19.32 -25.89
CA GLU A 543 7.77 20.50 -25.94
C GLU A 543 7.22 21.64 -25.08
N LEU A 544 5.93 21.97 -25.18
CA LEU A 544 5.26 22.96 -24.32
C LEU A 544 5.47 22.67 -22.83
N LEU A 545 5.20 21.45 -22.38
CA LEU A 545 5.31 21.07 -20.96
C LEU A 545 6.76 21.10 -20.44
N ARG A 546 7.75 21.05 -21.33
CA ARG A 546 9.18 21.29 -21.01
C ARG A 546 9.53 22.78 -21.03
N MET A 547 9.00 23.56 -21.97
CA MET A 547 9.25 25.01 -22.07
C MET A 547 8.56 25.83 -20.97
N MET A 548 7.45 25.35 -20.42
CA MET A 548 6.73 25.99 -19.31
C MET A 548 7.19 25.52 -17.92
N ASP A 549 8.28 24.74 -17.81
CA ASP A 549 8.79 24.17 -16.54
C ASP A 549 7.68 23.54 -15.65
N ALA A 550 6.80 22.75 -16.27
CA ALA A 550 5.57 22.23 -15.63
C ALA A 550 5.83 21.41 -14.34
N GLU A 551 7.00 20.78 -14.25
CA GLU A 551 7.48 20.11 -13.04
C GLU A 551 7.64 21.07 -11.86
N ASP A 552 8.34 22.20 -12.05
CA ASP A 552 8.62 23.14 -10.95
C ASP A 552 7.38 23.96 -10.56
N ILE A 553 6.49 24.27 -11.51
CA ILE A 553 5.17 24.85 -11.22
C ILE A 553 4.36 23.94 -10.28
N ILE A 554 4.31 22.64 -10.58
CA ILE A 554 3.57 21.67 -9.77
C ILE A 554 4.28 21.43 -8.43
N LEU A 555 5.60 21.26 -8.40
CA LEU A 555 6.35 21.05 -7.17
C LEU A 555 6.34 22.28 -6.25
N ALA A 556 6.19 23.49 -6.78
CA ALA A 556 6.00 24.70 -5.97
C ALA A 556 4.74 24.63 -5.09
N LYS A 557 3.64 24.05 -5.59
CA LYS A 557 2.35 23.89 -4.86
C LYS A 557 2.47 23.00 -3.62
N LYS A 558 3.55 22.23 -3.48
CA LYS A 558 3.87 21.44 -2.27
C LYS A 558 4.12 22.31 -1.02
N LYS A 559 4.36 23.61 -1.19
CA LYS A 559 4.42 24.60 -0.10
C LYS A 559 3.04 24.88 0.50
N ASP A 560 2.04 24.97 -0.38
CA ASP A 560 0.67 25.39 -0.04
C ASP A 560 -0.19 24.16 0.33
N PHE A 561 0.03 23.03 -0.34
CA PHE A 561 -0.71 21.77 -0.18
C PHE A 561 0.23 20.58 0.13
N PRO A 562 0.85 20.52 1.33
CA PRO A 562 1.93 19.57 1.63
C PRO A 562 1.50 18.10 1.67
N ASP A 563 0.23 17.81 1.99
CA ASP A 563 -0.29 16.45 2.13
C ASP A 563 -0.72 15.79 0.79
N MET A 564 -0.79 16.56 -0.31
CA MET A 564 -1.32 16.10 -1.59
C MET A 564 -0.30 15.24 -2.37
N ARG A 565 -0.43 13.91 -2.28
CA ARG A 565 0.49 12.95 -2.92
C ARG A 565 0.63 13.12 -4.44
N LEU A 566 -0.45 13.50 -5.13
CA LEU A 566 -0.50 13.69 -6.58
C LEU A 566 0.53 14.73 -7.08
N ILE A 567 0.85 15.75 -6.29
CA ILE A 567 1.91 16.73 -6.61
C ILE A 567 3.27 16.04 -6.82
N THR A 568 3.55 14.97 -6.06
CA THR A 568 4.82 14.23 -6.18
C THR A 568 4.75 13.13 -7.24
N GLU A 569 3.60 12.47 -7.44
CA GLU A 569 3.39 11.51 -8.54
C GLU A 569 3.52 12.21 -9.92
N ILE A 570 2.88 13.37 -10.08
CA ILE A 570 2.87 14.10 -11.36
C ILE A 570 4.16 14.90 -11.55
N GLY A 571 4.56 15.70 -10.56
CA GLY A 571 5.77 16.52 -10.64
C GLY A 571 7.04 15.67 -10.75
N SER A 572 7.30 14.79 -9.78
CA SER A 572 8.59 14.09 -9.68
C SER A 572 8.69 12.79 -10.50
N GLU A 573 7.59 12.07 -10.76
CA GLU A 573 7.62 10.86 -11.59
C GLU A 573 7.21 11.17 -13.05
N LEU A 574 5.97 11.60 -13.29
CA LEU A 574 5.44 11.78 -14.66
C LEU A 574 6.22 12.84 -15.46
N PHE A 575 6.46 14.01 -14.90
CA PHE A 575 7.24 15.05 -15.57
C PHE A 575 8.75 14.91 -15.32
N GLY A 576 9.16 14.83 -14.05
CA GLY A 576 10.58 14.78 -13.66
C GLY A 576 11.37 13.56 -14.14
N LYS A 577 10.72 12.43 -14.44
CA LYS A 577 11.37 11.26 -15.08
C LYS A 577 10.83 10.96 -16.48
N GLY A 578 9.53 11.16 -16.72
CA GLY A 578 8.90 10.89 -18.02
C GLY A 578 9.33 11.86 -19.11
N LEU A 579 9.20 13.18 -18.90
CA LEU A 579 9.55 14.18 -19.91
C LEU A 579 11.06 14.48 -20.00
N LYS A 580 11.78 14.45 -18.87
CA LYS A 580 13.23 14.71 -18.84
C LYS A 580 14.07 13.55 -19.42
N GLY A 581 13.50 12.35 -19.52
CA GLY A 581 14.04 11.21 -20.27
C GLY A 581 15.30 10.57 -19.69
N LEU A 582 15.17 9.37 -19.10
CA LEU A 582 16.33 8.56 -18.73
C LEU A 582 17.13 8.10 -19.96
N GLY A 583 18.22 8.80 -20.27
CA GLY A 583 19.38 8.30 -21.03
C GLY A 583 19.19 7.99 -22.52
N TRP A 584 17.97 8.04 -23.07
CA TRP A 584 17.69 7.53 -24.42
C TRP A 584 18.15 8.44 -25.59
N ALA A 585 18.81 9.58 -25.30
CA ALA A 585 19.27 10.55 -26.31
C ALA A 585 20.28 9.99 -27.35
N GLY A 586 20.83 8.79 -27.15
CA GLY A 586 21.84 8.17 -28.02
C GLY A 586 21.33 7.30 -29.17
N VAL A 587 20.12 6.72 -29.10
CA VAL A 587 19.69 5.65 -30.04
C VAL A 587 18.25 5.81 -30.51
N GLN A 588 18.08 6.22 -31.79
CA GLN A 588 16.89 6.16 -32.68
C GLN A 588 16.78 7.42 -33.59
N ARG A 589 17.50 8.51 -33.28
CA ARG A 589 17.44 9.82 -33.98
C ARG A 589 17.99 9.86 -35.42
N LYS A 590 17.93 8.74 -36.17
CA LYS A 590 18.47 8.57 -37.53
C LYS A 590 17.47 8.13 -38.61
N ASN A 591 16.27 7.63 -38.25
CA ASN A 591 15.39 6.95 -39.22
C ASN A 591 14.12 7.73 -39.64
N TRP A 592 13.93 8.96 -39.16
CA TRP A 592 12.83 9.83 -39.59
C TRP A 592 13.37 11.21 -39.93
N GLY A 593 13.32 11.57 -41.21
CA GLY A 593 13.75 12.88 -41.71
C GLY A 593 12.70 13.46 -42.64
N TRP A 594 11.86 14.36 -42.12
CA TRP A 594 11.01 15.29 -42.85
C TRP A 594 11.03 16.65 -42.15
N GLN A 595 10.55 17.69 -42.83
CA GLN A 595 10.99 19.07 -42.62
C GLN A 595 10.36 19.77 -41.41
N HIS A 596 11.18 20.36 -40.53
CA HIS A 596 10.77 21.39 -39.57
C HIS A 596 11.16 22.78 -40.08
N GLU A 597 10.21 23.53 -40.64
CA GLU A 597 10.37 24.95 -40.97
C GLU A 597 8.97 25.61 -41.12
N SER A 598 8.27 25.86 -40.00
CA SER A 598 7.02 26.66 -39.97
C SER A 598 6.43 26.90 -38.57
N VAL A 599 6.58 25.96 -37.62
CA VAL A 599 5.85 26.00 -36.34
C VAL A 599 6.14 27.26 -35.50
N GLY A 600 7.41 27.69 -35.42
CA GLY A 600 7.82 28.85 -34.60
C GLY A 600 7.10 30.17 -34.92
N LEU A 601 6.63 30.36 -36.16
CA LEU A 601 5.91 31.59 -36.54
C LEU A 601 4.49 31.66 -35.98
N ARG A 602 3.87 30.53 -35.57
CA ARG A 602 2.53 30.54 -34.96
C ARG A 602 2.53 30.81 -33.47
N PHE A 603 3.66 30.56 -32.79
CA PHE A 603 3.75 30.69 -31.34
C PHE A 603 3.72 32.17 -30.91
N ASP A 604 4.50 33.01 -31.59
CA ASP A 604 4.54 34.46 -31.35
C ASP A 604 3.18 35.13 -31.59
N ASP A 605 2.45 34.75 -32.66
CA ASP A 605 1.10 35.26 -32.96
C ASP A 605 0.08 34.94 -31.85
N ILE A 606 0.13 33.73 -31.27
CA ILE A 606 -0.79 33.30 -30.20
C ILE A 606 -0.47 34.03 -28.89
N VAL A 607 0.81 34.09 -28.52
CA VAL A 607 1.28 34.78 -27.31
C VAL A 607 0.97 36.29 -27.38
N ALA A 608 1.12 36.91 -28.56
CA ALA A 608 0.77 38.30 -28.79
C ALA A 608 -0.73 38.59 -28.57
N ASN A 609 -1.62 37.78 -29.15
CA ASN A 609 -3.08 37.96 -29.01
C ASN A 609 -3.54 37.88 -27.54
N ILE A 610 -3.00 36.93 -26.77
CA ILE A 610 -3.31 36.78 -25.34
C ILE A 610 -2.82 38.00 -24.56
N HIS A 611 -1.59 38.46 -24.84
CA HIS A 611 -1.02 39.61 -24.12
C HIS A 611 -1.72 40.94 -24.47
N GLU A 612 -2.13 41.15 -25.72
CA GLU A 612 -2.84 42.36 -26.14
C GLU A 612 -4.22 42.46 -25.46
N THR A 613 -4.97 41.34 -25.46
CA THR A 613 -6.29 41.24 -24.79
C THR A 613 -6.23 41.52 -23.28
N LEU A 614 -5.14 41.15 -22.60
CA LEU A 614 -4.98 41.33 -21.16
C LEU A 614 -4.52 42.74 -20.73
N THR A 615 -4.07 43.59 -21.65
CA THR A 615 -3.40 44.87 -21.28
C THR A 615 -4.35 46.07 -21.17
N GLU A 616 -5.58 46.02 -21.72
CA GLU A 616 -6.47 47.19 -21.78
C GLU A 616 -7.23 47.56 -20.48
N ILE A 617 -7.21 46.73 -19.42
CA ILE A 617 -8.11 46.90 -18.25
C ILE A 617 -7.37 47.20 -16.93
N ALA A 618 -6.53 48.26 -16.86
CA ALA A 618 -5.85 48.65 -15.61
C ALA A 618 -5.41 50.15 -15.46
N LEU A 619 -6.35 51.11 -15.47
CA LEU A 619 -6.18 52.49 -14.94
C LEU A 619 -7.50 52.93 -14.26
N GLU A 620 -7.59 53.73 -13.18
CA GLU A 620 -6.64 54.59 -12.43
C GLU A 620 -6.85 54.44 -10.88
N PRO A 621 -5.96 54.96 -10.01
CA PRO A 621 -6.02 54.77 -8.55
C PRO A 621 -6.55 55.96 -7.71
N ARG A 622 -7.18 55.72 -6.54
CA ARG A 622 -7.29 56.71 -5.43
C ARG A 622 -7.80 56.16 -4.08
N LEU A 623 -7.37 56.84 -3.00
CA LEU A 623 -7.88 56.88 -1.60
C LEU A 623 -7.50 55.75 -0.60
N MET A 624 -6.71 56.16 0.40
CA MET A 624 -6.58 55.59 1.78
C MET A 624 -7.33 56.52 2.76
N PRO A 625 -7.82 56.07 3.95
CA PRO A 625 -7.01 56.28 5.18
C PRO A 625 -7.20 55.32 6.40
N ASN A 626 -6.11 55.20 7.16
CA ASN A 626 -5.85 54.78 8.56
C ASN A 626 -6.97 54.56 9.64
N ALA A 627 -6.94 53.36 10.26
CA ALA A 627 -6.61 53.05 11.69
C ALA A 627 -7.54 53.31 12.94
N THR A 628 -7.22 52.52 14.00
CA THR A 628 -7.33 52.72 15.50
C THR A 628 -8.52 52.22 16.41
N THR A 629 -8.12 51.45 17.45
CA THR A 629 -8.57 51.40 18.89
C THR A 629 -9.73 50.52 19.43
N LEU A 630 -9.73 50.33 20.77
CA LEU A 630 -10.40 49.30 21.63
C LEU A 630 -11.64 49.82 22.41
N ASP A 631 -12.44 48.95 23.08
CA ASP A 631 -12.46 48.74 24.57
C ASP A 631 -13.50 47.67 25.07
N VAL A 632 -13.64 47.44 26.39
CA VAL A 632 -14.34 46.32 27.08
C VAL A 632 -15.27 46.78 28.24
N THR A 633 -16.31 46.01 28.64
CA THR A 633 -16.91 46.06 30.00
C THR A 633 -17.77 44.83 30.40
N GLN A 634 -18.08 44.66 31.70
CA GLN A 634 -18.79 43.50 32.31
C GLN A 634 -19.99 43.91 33.20
N ARG A 635 -20.90 42.95 33.54
CA ARG A 635 -21.53 42.81 34.89
C ARG A 635 -22.35 41.50 35.10
N ALA A 636 -22.63 41.15 36.36
CA ALA A 636 -23.34 39.92 36.80
C ALA A 636 -24.09 40.15 38.15
N ILE A 637 -24.95 39.21 38.63
CA ILE A 637 -25.53 39.22 40.00
C ILE A 637 -26.17 37.87 40.45
N ARG A 638 -25.72 37.35 41.62
CA ARG A 638 -26.37 36.68 42.80
C ARG A 638 -27.54 35.65 42.66
N SER A 639 -27.91 34.83 43.67
CA SER A 639 -27.27 34.12 44.83
C SER A 639 -28.34 33.50 45.76
N SER A 640 -28.11 32.31 46.36
CA SER A 640 -28.52 31.90 47.75
C SER A 640 -28.13 30.43 48.03
N ALA A 641 -28.03 30.01 49.31
CA ALA A 641 -27.41 28.72 49.71
C ALA A 641 -28.02 28.10 51.00
N SER A 642 -27.69 26.82 51.28
CA SER A 642 -27.87 26.10 52.56
C SER A 642 -26.94 24.85 52.65
N THR A 643 -26.68 24.35 53.87
CA THR A 643 -25.47 23.57 54.29
C THR A 643 -25.77 22.71 55.56
N PRO A 644 -24.82 21.99 56.24
CA PRO A 644 -23.61 21.22 55.81
C PRO A 644 -23.36 19.84 56.52
N SER A 645 -22.35 19.10 56.02
CA SER A 645 -21.25 18.33 56.69
C SER A 645 -21.35 17.72 58.11
N LEU A 646 -20.75 16.53 58.27
CA LEU A 646 -19.79 16.11 59.32
C LEU A 646 -18.94 14.94 58.75
N ARG A 647 -17.60 14.84 58.83
CA ARG A 647 -16.55 15.66 59.48
C ARG A 647 -15.45 16.04 58.45
N SER A 648 -14.69 17.08 58.76
CA SER A 648 -13.54 17.59 57.99
C SER A 648 -12.51 18.26 58.91
N ARG A 649 -11.23 18.33 58.52
CA ARG A 649 -10.25 19.40 58.84
C ARG A 649 -9.05 19.30 57.86
N ASP A 650 -8.41 20.36 57.37
CA ASP A 650 -8.77 21.78 57.20
C ASP A 650 -7.89 22.35 56.06
N GLY A 651 -8.48 22.96 55.03
CA GLY A 651 -7.73 23.59 53.92
C GLY A 651 -8.69 24.20 52.90
N THR A 652 -8.65 25.52 52.67
CA THR A 652 -9.81 26.25 52.13
C THR A 652 -9.71 26.63 50.65
N VAL A 653 -10.49 25.94 49.80
CA VAL A 653 -10.93 26.43 48.47
C VAL A 653 -12.46 26.25 48.35
N PRO A 654 -13.24 27.21 47.80
CA PRO A 654 -14.70 27.13 47.86
C PRO A 654 -15.33 26.12 46.86
N PRO A 655 -16.26 25.25 47.31
CA PRO A 655 -16.87 24.25 46.43
C PRO A 655 -18.12 24.78 45.70
N HIS A 656 -18.08 24.83 44.36
CA HIS A 656 -19.30 24.79 43.54
C HIS A 656 -19.03 24.32 42.10
N ALA A 657 -18.53 23.08 41.96
CA ALA A 657 -18.49 22.35 40.70
C ALA A 657 -19.18 20.99 40.87
N ARG A 658 -20.40 20.83 40.33
CA ARG A 658 -21.04 19.52 40.12
C ARG A 658 -21.86 19.54 38.82
N MET A 659 -21.80 18.43 38.09
CA MET A 659 -22.59 18.09 36.90
C MET A 659 -22.28 18.90 35.61
N ASP A 660 -21.03 18.79 35.14
CA ASP A 660 -20.75 18.60 33.70
C ASP A 660 -20.12 17.19 33.58
N PRO A 661 -20.75 16.21 32.89
CA PRO A 661 -20.37 14.79 33.00
C PRO A 661 -19.13 14.38 32.18
N GLY A 662 -18.39 15.34 31.61
CA GLY A 662 -17.11 15.10 30.95
C GLY A 662 -16.04 16.02 31.51
N GLY A 663 -15.02 15.43 32.15
CA GLY A 663 -13.91 16.20 32.71
C GLY A 663 -13.05 16.86 31.63
N ASN A 664 -12.59 18.08 31.88
CA ASN A 664 -11.44 18.61 31.15
C ASN A 664 -10.18 17.78 31.51
N VAL A 665 -9.19 17.74 30.62
CA VAL A 665 -7.85 17.24 30.98
C VAL A 665 -7.25 18.17 32.04
N ARG A 666 -6.88 17.64 33.21
CA ARG A 666 -6.24 18.40 34.28
C ARG A 666 -4.78 18.66 33.89
N VAL A 667 -4.32 19.90 34.01
CA VAL A 667 -2.97 20.29 33.58
C VAL A 667 -2.23 20.93 34.74
N VAL A 668 -1.12 20.30 35.11
CA VAL A 668 -0.20 20.79 36.14
C VAL A 668 1.18 21.02 35.53
N VAL A 669 1.92 21.97 36.08
CA VAL A 669 3.27 22.32 35.62
C VAL A 669 4.24 22.19 36.78
N ARG A 670 5.43 21.65 36.53
CA ARG A 670 6.50 21.49 37.53
C ARG A 670 7.81 22.05 37.00
N VAL A 671 8.41 22.99 37.74
CA VAL A 671 9.78 23.47 37.48
C VAL A 671 10.75 22.80 38.45
N ARG A 672 11.89 22.36 37.93
CA ARG A 672 12.95 21.69 38.71
C ARG A 672 14.04 22.66 39.21
N ALA A 673 14.82 22.19 40.18
CA ALA A 673 16.09 22.79 40.57
C ALA A 673 17.09 22.86 39.40
N PHE A 674 18.09 23.73 39.50
CA PHE A 674 19.20 23.77 38.55
C PHE A 674 20.01 22.46 38.56
N LEU A 675 20.44 22.02 37.38
CA LEU A 675 21.44 20.95 37.26
C LEU A 675 22.85 21.50 37.54
N PRO A 676 23.82 20.68 37.95
CA PRO A 676 25.19 21.14 38.24
C PRO A 676 25.81 21.98 37.10
N ARG A 677 25.64 21.55 35.84
CA ARG A 677 26.06 22.27 34.62
C ARG A 677 25.44 23.67 34.44
N GLU A 678 24.27 23.92 35.03
CA GLU A 678 23.57 25.21 34.97
C GLU A 678 24.08 26.14 36.08
N ILE A 679 24.37 25.58 37.26
CA ILE A 679 25.06 26.29 38.37
C ILE A 679 26.49 26.68 37.94
N GLU A 680 27.23 25.77 37.30
CA GLU A 680 28.57 26.01 36.74
C GLU A 680 28.56 27.12 35.68
N ARG A 681 27.53 27.17 34.81
CA ARG A 681 27.35 28.26 33.83
C ARG A 681 26.91 29.58 34.47
N LYS A 682 26.44 29.57 35.73
CA LYS A 682 25.70 30.67 36.37
C LYS A 682 24.46 31.07 35.57
N ALA A 683 23.70 30.08 35.12
CA ALA A 683 22.46 30.30 34.38
C ALA A 683 21.40 31.01 35.23
N GLU A 684 20.62 31.88 34.61
CA GLU A 684 19.51 32.59 35.26
C GLU A 684 18.28 31.67 35.42
N CYS A 685 17.45 31.93 36.44
CA CYS A 685 16.14 31.29 36.58
C CYS A 685 15.07 32.18 35.94
N LEU A 686 14.60 31.76 34.77
CA LEU A 686 13.62 32.45 33.94
C LEU A 686 12.17 32.20 34.38
N ILE A 687 11.95 31.37 35.39
CA ILE A 687 10.62 30.94 35.82
C ILE A 687 10.27 31.56 37.16
N LYS A 688 9.03 32.05 37.26
CA LYS A 688 8.42 32.47 38.52
C LYS A 688 7.04 31.84 38.64
N MET A 689 6.80 31.13 39.73
CA MET A 689 5.47 30.61 40.07
C MET A 689 4.85 31.42 41.22
N ASP A 690 3.52 31.43 41.26
CA ASP A 690 2.73 32.05 42.32
C ASP A 690 1.82 30.97 42.95
N PRO A 691 2.03 30.60 44.23
CA PRO A 691 1.27 29.52 44.87
C PRO A 691 -0.18 29.88 45.18
N LEU A 692 -0.55 31.18 45.18
CA LEU A 692 -1.93 31.62 45.41
C LEU A 692 -2.73 31.70 44.12
N THR A 693 -2.11 32.15 43.01
CA THR A 693 -2.80 32.28 41.71
C THR A 693 -2.59 31.10 40.76
N GLN A 694 -1.75 30.12 41.12
CA GLN A 694 -1.36 28.97 40.29
C GLN A 694 -0.86 29.40 38.89
N ARG A 695 -0.21 30.57 38.86
CA ARG A 695 0.27 31.25 37.66
C ARG A 695 1.76 31.00 37.50
N THR A 696 2.16 30.53 36.32
CA THR A 696 3.56 30.37 35.93
C THR A 696 3.92 31.47 34.93
N THR A 697 4.85 32.34 35.32
CA THR A 697 5.46 33.37 34.46
C THR A 697 6.80 32.88 33.92
N LEU A 698 6.98 33.00 32.61
CA LEU A 698 8.26 32.91 31.92
C LEU A 698 8.78 34.33 31.65
N MET A 699 9.96 34.64 32.20
CA MET A 699 10.65 35.92 32.12
C MET A 699 11.57 35.99 30.89
N VAL A 700 11.96 37.20 30.49
CA VAL A 700 12.86 37.43 29.34
C VAL A 700 14.32 37.22 29.77
N PRO A 701 15.14 36.44 29.05
CA PRO A 701 16.55 36.22 29.42
C PRO A 701 17.41 37.48 29.23
N ASP A 702 18.35 37.70 30.14
CA ASP A 702 19.37 38.74 30.05
C ASP A 702 20.46 38.45 28.99
N ASP A 703 21.14 39.51 28.51
CA ASP A 703 22.12 39.44 27.41
C ASP A 703 23.43 38.70 27.75
N THR A 704 23.59 38.19 28.97
CA THR A 704 24.82 37.54 29.44
C THR A 704 24.87 36.02 29.23
N ASP A 705 23.75 35.35 28.93
CA ASP A 705 23.73 33.88 28.78
C ASP A 705 23.91 33.43 27.31
N PRO A 706 25.05 32.80 26.96
CA PRO A 706 25.34 32.38 25.59
C PRO A 706 24.39 31.29 25.06
N ALA A 707 23.66 30.58 25.92
CA ALA A 707 22.65 29.61 25.47
C ALA A 707 21.40 30.29 24.89
N ASN A 708 20.97 31.40 25.50
CA ASN A 708 19.76 32.13 25.12
C ASN A 708 19.99 33.17 24.00
N ALA A 709 21.26 33.47 23.66
CA ALA A 709 21.64 34.44 22.62
C ALA A 709 20.99 34.20 21.23
N ARG A 710 20.65 32.95 20.87
CA ARG A 710 19.94 32.65 19.61
C ARG A 710 18.48 33.10 19.61
N ALA A 711 17.82 33.18 20.76
CA ALA A 711 16.38 33.46 20.85
C ALA A 711 16.02 34.88 20.40
N ARG A 712 16.83 35.89 20.76
CA ARG A 712 16.63 37.30 20.34
C ARG A 712 16.88 37.52 18.83
N SER A 713 17.57 36.61 18.13
CA SER A 713 17.99 36.82 16.73
C SER A 713 16.87 36.77 15.67
N ARG A 714 15.65 36.38 16.04
CA ARG A 714 14.54 36.17 15.08
C ARG A 714 13.14 36.65 15.52
N LYS A 715 12.96 37.21 16.72
CA LYS A 715 11.67 37.77 17.17
C LYS A 715 11.81 38.67 18.39
N VAL A 716 10.82 39.52 18.61
CA VAL A 716 10.63 40.22 19.89
C VAL A 716 10.36 39.16 20.97
N VAL A 717 11.06 39.29 22.10
CA VAL A 717 10.93 38.41 23.27
C VAL A 717 10.20 39.19 24.36
N GLU A 718 9.19 38.59 24.97
CA GLU A 718 8.25 39.23 25.90
C GLU A 718 7.99 38.29 27.08
N GLU A 719 7.75 38.82 28.29
CA GLU A 719 7.28 38.04 29.44
C GLU A 719 5.93 37.38 29.12
N LYS A 720 5.73 36.12 29.52
CA LYS A 720 4.48 35.39 29.27
C LYS A 720 4.02 34.62 30.51
N ALA A 721 2.81 34.92 30.96
CA ALA A 721 2.16 34.27 32.09
C ALA A 721 1.07 33.30 31.62
N PHE A 722 1.03 32.12 32.25
CA PHE A 722 0.07 31.05 32.01
C PHE A 722 -0.55 30.61 33.34
N THR A 723 -1.79 30.10 33.34
CA THR A 723 -2.50 29.71 34.58
C THR A 723 -3.01 28.27 34.51
N PHE A 724 -2.39 27.41 35.31
CA PHE A 724 -2.63 25.96 35.29
C PHE A 724 -3.59 25.54 36.40
N ASP A 725 -3.80 24.25 36.58
CA ASP A 725 -4.60 23.76 37.71
C ASP A 725 -3.73 23.67 38.97
N ASN A 726 -2.45 23.28 38.80
CA ASN A 726 -1.38 23.46 39.79
C ASN A 726 -0.06 23.87 39.13
N SER A 727 0.74 24.69 39.81
CA SER A 727 2.09 25.12 39.43
C SER A 727 3.07 24.77 40.56
N PHE A 728 3.76 23.64 40.44
CA PHE A 728 4.68 23.10 41.44
C PHE A 728 6.10 23.67 41.31
N TRP A 729 6.52 24.41 42.33
CA TRP A 729 7.86 25.00 42.43
C TRP A 729 8.84 24.04 43.10
N SER A 730 9.46 23.14 42.35
CA SER A 730 10.52 22.24 42.87
C SER A 730 11.92 22.79 42.57
N HIS A 731 12.11 24.13 42.62
CA HIS A 731 13.35 24.79 42.20
C HIS A 731 14.38 25.01 43.32
N ASN A 732 13.99 25.65 44.43
CA ASN A 732 14.88 25.95 45.55
C ASN A 732 14.28 25.44 46.87
N PRO A 733 14.90 24.42 47.53
CA PRO A 733 14.40 23.87 48.81
C PRO A 733 14.33 24.86 49.98
N ALA A 734 14.88 26.07 49.86
CA ALA A 734 14.79 27.11 50.88
C ALA A 734 13.59 28.06 50.69
N ASP A 735 12.79 27.92 49.63
CA ASP A 735 11.61 28.75 49.40
C ASP A 735 10.36 28.17 50.10
N GLU A 736 9.55 29.03 50.72
CA GLU A 736 8.34 28.68 51.50
C GLU A 736 7.30 27.84 50.74
N HIS A 737 7.32 27.87 49.40
CA HIS A 737 6.39 27.18 48.52
C HIS A 737 7.06 26.05 47.70
N TYR A 738 8.16 25.48 48.22
CA TYR A 738 8.85 24.37 47.58
C TYR A 738 8.01 23.08 47.56
N ALA A 739 7.72 22.56 46.37
CA ALA A 739 6.97 21.32 46.19
C ALA A 739 7.90 20.09 46.15
N MET A 740 7.71 19.16 47.09
CA MET A 740 8.41 17.88 47.16
C MET A 740 7.82 16.85 46.19
N GLN A 741 8.18 15.56 46.36
CA GLN A 741 7.49 14.46 45.66
C GLN A 741 6.11 14.16 46.27
N GLU A 742 5.95 14.41 47.57
CA GLU A 742 4.73 14.20 48.36
C GLU A 742 3.62 15.14 47.87
N ASP A 743 3.86 16.46 47.86
CA ASP A 743 2.87 17.47 47.43
C ASP A 743 2.35 17.26 45.98
N VAL A 744 3.17 16.61 45.13
CA VAL A 744 2.80 16.25 43.74
C VAL A 744 1.99 14.96 43.68
N TYR A 745 2.17 14.05 44.65
CA TYR A 745 1.35 12.86 44.82
C TYR A 745 0.00 13.22 45.43
N ASP A 746 -0.03 13.86 46.59
CA ASP A 746 -1.27 14.16 47.35
C ASP A 746 -2.22 15.04 46.51
N SER A 747 -1.67 16.00 45.76
CA SER A 747 -2.45 16.89 44.92
C SER A 747 -3.02 16.26 43.64
N LEU A 748 -2.53 15.08 43.21
CA LEU A 748 -2.88 14.51 41.88
C LEU A 748 -2.94 12.98 41.84
N GLY A 749 -1.92 12.30 42.35
CA GLY A 749 -1.87 10.84 42.46
C GLY A 749 -2.97 10.26 43.35
N GLU A 750 -3.22 10.88 44.51
CA GLU A 750 -4.29 10.45 45.45
C GLU A 750 -5.68 10.55 44.80
N GLU A 751 -6.04 11.74 44.29
CA GLU A 751 -7.33 11.98 43.60
C GLU A 751 -7.51 11.05 42.37
N PHE A 752 -6.43 10.73 41.65
CA PHE A 752 -6.52 9.82 40.50
C PHE A 752 -6.66 8.37 40.94
N LEU A 753 -6.08 7.97 42.07
CA LEU A 753 -6.26 6.64 42.64
C LEU A 753 -7.68 6.46 43.20
N ASP A 754 -8.28 7.48 43.84
CA ASP A 754 -9.71 7.49 44.21
C ASP A 754 -10.58 7.11 43.01
N HIS A 755 -10.39 7.81 41.90
CA HIS A 755 -11.12 7.57 40.65
C HIS A 755 -10.92 6.16 40.10
N ASN A 756 -9.78 5.51 40.35
CA ASN A 756 -9.58 4.11 39.98
C ASN A 756 -10.32 3.13 40.90
N PHE A 757 -10.44 3.41 42.20
CA PHE A 757 -11.31 2.63 43.09
C PHE A 757 -12.81 2.88 42.82
N GLU A 758 -13.20 4.05 42.30
CA GLU A 758 -14.55 4.30 41.76
C GLU A 758 -14.85 3.50 40.46
N GLY A 759 -13.84 2.95 39.79
CA GLY A 759 -13.98 2.21 38.53
C GLY A 759 -13.79 3.02 37.24
N TYR A 760 -13.26 4.25 37.32
CA TYR A 760 -12.83 4.99 36.15
C TYR A 760 -11.46 4.51 35.64
N HIS A 761 -11.26 4.59 34.32
CA HIS A 761 -9.91 4.57 33.74
C HIS A 761 -9.21 5.92 33.98
N THR A 762 -7.90 5.90 34.19
CA THR A 762 -7.07 7.09 34.40
C THR A 762 -5.81 7.08 33.54
N CYS A 763 -5.31 8.27 33.22
CA CYS A 763 -4.03 8.43 32.53
C CYS A 763 -3.28 9.66 33.05
N ILE A 764 -2.02 9.50 33.47
CA ILE A 764 -1.15 10.58 33.91
C ILE A 764 0.11 10.53 33.07
N PHE A 765 0.40 11.60 32.31
CA PHE A 765 1.56 11.65 31.42
C PHE A 765 2.46 12.86 31.67
N ALA A 766 3.77 12.62 31.79
CA ALA A 766 4.78 13.66 31.90
C ALA A 766 5.28 14.09 30.51
N TYR A 767 5.34 15.41 30.26
CA TYR A 767 5.72 16.01 28.99
C TYR A 767 6.72 17.16 29.18
N GLY A 768 7.58 17.42 28.19
CA GLY A 768 8.60 18.48 28.20
C GLY A 768 9.97 17.99 27.71
N GLN A 769 10.97 18.87 27.72
CA GLN A 769 12.31 18.57 27.17
C GLN A 769 13.09 17.50 27.98
N THR A 770 14.14 16.93 27.39
CA THR A 770 15.07 16.03 28.07
C THR A 770 15.73 16.73 29.25
N GLY A 771 15.76 16.04 30.41
CA GLY A 771 16.29 16.60 31.64
C GLY A 771 15.45 17.70 32.27
N SER A 772 14.16 17.87 31.92
CA SER A 772 13.26 18.81 32.61
C SER A 772 12.62 18.27 33.90
N GLY A 773 12.73 16.96 34.17
CA GLY A 773 12.20 16.32 35.37
C GLY A 773 11.06 15.31 35.16
N LYS A 774 10.77 14.90 33.91
CA LYS A 774 9.71 13.91 33.57
C LYS A 774 9.84 12.60 34.37
N SER A 775 10.91 11.84 34.13
CA SER A 775 11.18 10.57 34.83
C SER A 775 11.43 10.75 36.33
N TYR A 776 11.94 11.91 36.79
CA TYR A 776 12.02 12.24 38.22
C TYR A 776 10.63 12.46 38.85
N THR A 777 9.64 12.90 38.08
CA THR A 777 8.26 13.02 38.58
C THR A 777 7.50 11.70 38.50
N MET A 778 7.67 10.94 37.41
CA MET A 778 7.01 9.64 37.23
C MET A 778 7.62 8.53 38.11
N MET A 779 8.94 8.34 38.06
CA MET A 779 9.65 7.29 38.81
C MET A 779 10.30 7.83 40.09
N GLY A 780 10.95 9.00 40.01
CA GLY A 780 11.75 9.56 41.10
C GLY A 780 13.12 8.91 41.24
N THR A 781 13.67 8.93 42.46
CA THR A 781 14.89 8.23 42.84
C THR A 781 14.60 7.24 43.97
N ALA A 782 15.55 6.37 44.31
CA ALA A 782 15.41 5.44 45.43
C ALA A 782 15.23 6.12 46.81
N GLU A 783 15.64 7.39 46.94
CA GLU A 783 15.48 8.20 48.15
C GLU A 783 14.28 9.16 48.07
N GLN A 784 13.82 9.48 46.86
CA GLN A 784 12.73 10.41 46.59
C GLN A 784 11.76 9.79 45.57
N PRO A 785 10.95 8.79 45.98
CA PRO A 785 10.04 8.07 45.09
C PRO A 785 9.02 9.02 44.46
N GLY A 786 8.85 8.88 43.15
CA GLY A 786 7.91 9.65 42.35
C GLY A 786 6.50 9.06 42.33
N LEU A 787 5.72 9.47 41.34
CA LEU A 787 4.29 9.17 41.26
C LEU A 787 3.97 7.68 41.14
N ILE A 788 4.72 6.92 40.33
CA ILE A 788 4.50 5.48 40.10
C ILE A 788 4.71 4.67 41.39
N PRO A 789 5.88 4.70 42.07
CA PRO A 789 6.06 3.94 43.31
C PRO A 789 5.04 4.32 44.39
N ARG A 790 4.73 5.62 44.58
CA ARG A 790 3.72 6.06 45.56
C ARG A 790 2.31 5.58 45.20
N THR A 791 1.92 5.62 43.93
CA THR A 791 0.65 5.01 43.47
C THR A 791 0.61 3.51 43.73
N CYS A 792 1.74 2.81 43.61
CA CYS A 792 1.82 1.37 43.90
C CYS A 792 1.75 1.06 45.41
N GLU A 793 2.23 1.97 46.25
CA GLU A 793 2.21 1.87 47.71
C GLU A 793 0.77 2.06 48.23
N ASP A 794 0.18 3.24 47.99
CA ASP A 794 -1.18 3.60 48.39
C ASP A 794 -2.24 2.62 47.81
N LEU A 795 -2.06 2.14 46.57
CA LEU A 795 -2.92 1.09 45.97
C LEU A 795 -2.97 -0.18 46.85
N PHE A 796 -1.84 -0.65 47.35
CA PHE A 796 -1.79 -1.86 48.17
C PHE A 796 -2.19 -1.61 49.63
N GLU A 797 -1.95 -0.42 50.17
CA GLU A 797 -2.46 -0.02 51.49
C GLU A 797 -4.00 0.06 51.51
N ARG A 798 -4.60 0.72 50.51
CA ARG A 798 -6.07 0.77 50.33
C ARG A 798 -6.69 -0.60 50.12
N ILE A 799 -6.05 -1.48 49.33
CA ILE A 799 -6.52 -2.87 49.15
C ILE A 799 -6.48 -3.62 50.48
N ALA A 800 -5.43 -3.46 51.29
CA ALA A 800 -5.34 -4.10 52.60
C ALA A 800 -6.44 -3.59 53.55
N ALA A 801 -6.62 -2.28 53.67
CA ALA A 801 -7.66 -1.68 54.51
C ALA A 801 -9.08 -2.09 54.06
N ALA A 802 -9.38 -2.00 52.77
CA ALA A 802 -10.69 -2.41 52.23
C ALA A 802 -10.98 -3.91 52.41
N GLN A 803 -9.94 -4.75 52.44
CA GLN A 803 -10.10 -6.19 52.69
C GLN A 803 -10.42 -6.50 54.17
N GLU A 804 -10.00 -5.65 55.11
CA GLU A 804 -10.38 -5.72 56.53
C GLU A 804 -11.79 -5.15 56.79
N GLU A 805 -12.14 -4.02 56.14
CA GLU A 805 -13.47 -3.39 56.30
C GLU A 805 -14.60 -4.13 55.56
N THR A 806 -14.32 -4.67 54.36
CA THR A 806 -15.33 -5.22 53.46
C THR A 806 -14.93 -6.58 52.87
N PRO A 807 -15.07 -7.70 53.64
CA PRO A 807 -14.65 -9.04 53.19
C PRO A 807 -15.43 -9.58 51.97
N ASN A 808 -16.57 -8.99 51.63
CA ASN A 808 -17.36 -9.30 50.43
C ASN A 808 -16.74 -8.73 49.13
N ILE A 809 -15.72 -7.88 49.25
CA ILE A 809 -14.98 -7.30 48.13
C ILE A 809 -13.64 -8.03 48.01
N SER A 810 -13.26 -8.35 46.78
CA SER A 810 -11.92 -8.85 46.45
C SER A 810 -11.29 -8.03 45.31
N TYR A 811 -9.97 -7.88 45.37
CA TYR A 811 -9.20 -7.08 44.41
C TYR A 811 -8.21 -7.95 43.65
N ASN A 812 -8.14 -7.77 42.33
CA ASN A 812 -7.18 -8.40 41.45
C ASN A 812 -6.35 -7.31 40.76
N VAL A 813 -5.04 -7.29 40.99
CA VAL A 813 -4.11 -6.32 40.38
C VAL A 813 -3.23 -7.04 39.36
N ARG A 814 -3.15 -6.48 38.15
CA ARG A 814 -2.18 -6.89 37.13
C ARG A 814 -1.36 -5.69 36.67
N VAL A 815 -0.14 -5.94 36.23
CA VAL A 815 0.72 -4.91 35.63
C VAL A 815 1.23 -5.34 34.27
N SER A 816 1.34 -4.37 33.36
CA SER A 816 2.11 -4.48 32.12
C SER A 816 2.99 -3.23 31.97
N TYR A 817 4.16 -3.39 31.36
CA TYR A 817 5.09 -2.28 31.13
C TYR A 817 5.73 -2.44 29.75
N PHE A 818 5.60 -1.41 28.91
CA PHE A 818 6.15 -1.40 27.56
C PHE A 818 6.80 -0.06 27.22
N GLU A 819 7.73 -0.07 26.27
CA GLU A 819 8.24 1.15 25.64
C GLU A 819 7.85 1.26 24.17
N VAL A 820 7.58 2.50 23.74
CA VAL A 820 7.44 2.90 22.34
C VAL A 820 8.74 3.62 21.93
N TYR A 821 9.49 3.01 21.02
CA TYR A 821 10.77 3.52 20.52
C TYR A 821 10.82 3.39 19.00
N ASN A 822 11.22 4.46 18.30
CA ASN A 822 11.34 4.47 16.83
C ASN A 822 10.08 3.93 16.10
N GLU A 823 8.88 4.28 16.60
CA GLU A 823 7.58 3.79 16.11
C GLU A 823 7.44 2.24 16.11
N HIS A 824 8.05 1.58 17.10
CA HIS A 824 7.85 0.16 17.43
C HIS A 824 7.53 0.00 18.93
N VAL A 825 6.80 -1.06 19.32
CA VAL A 825 6.46 -1.38 20.71
C VAL A 825 7.31 -2.56 21.21
N ARG A 826 7.85 -2.49 22.42
CA ARG A 826 8.51 -3.61 23.11
C ARG A 826 7.99 -3.80 24.52
N ASP A 827 7.78 -5.04 24.90
CA ASP A 827 7.57 -5.46 26.29
C ASP A 827 8.85 -5.21 27.10
N LEU A 828 8.72 -4.65 28.31
CA LEU A 828 9.84 -4.45 29.24
C LEU A 828 9.91 -5.55 30.33
N LEU A 829 8.84 -6.33 30.50
CA LEU A 829 8.76 -7.42 31.48
C LEU A 829 9.32 -8.74 30.94
N VAL A 830 9.50 -8.87 29.62
CA VAL A 830 10.14 -10.00 28.95
C VAL A 830 11.68 -9.85 29.00
N PRO A 831 12.43 -10.87 29.47
CA PRO A 831 13.89 -10.79 29.55
C PRO A 831 14.54 -10.77 28.15
N VAL A 832 15.46 -9.83 27.93
CA VAL A 832 16.22 -9.71 26.67
C VAL A 832 17.20 -10.88 26.53
N VAL A 833 17.01 -11.73 25.51
CA VAL A 833 17.89 -12.85 25.20
C VAL A 833 19.13 -12.36 24.42
N PRO A 834 20.36 -12.62 24.89
CA PRO A 834 21.57 -12.26 24.15
C PRO A 834 21.61 -12.88 22.74
N ASN A 835 22.16 -12.15 21.78
CA ASN A 835 22.30 -12.54 20.37
C ASN A 835 21.00 -12.79 19.58
N GLN A 836 19.82 -12.47 20.13
CA GLN A 836 18.56 -12.46 19.37
C GLN A 836 18.15 -11.03 18.96
N PRO A 837 17.47 -10.86 17.81
CA PRO A 837 16.94 -9.56 17.41
C PRO A 837 15.79 -9.13 18.34
N PRO A 838 15.61 -7.81 18.59
CA PRO A 838 14.55 -7.33 19.47
C PRO A 838 13.16 -7.68 18.90
N TYR A 839 12.33 -8.33 19.71
CA TYR A 839 10.96 -8.70 19.36
C TYR A 839 10.03 -7.48 19.51
N TYR A 840 9.27 -7.16 18.47
CA TYR A 840 8.37 -6.00 18.45
C TYR A 840 6.90 -6.44 18.46
N LEU A 841 6.13 -5.94 19.42
CA LEU A 841 4.71 -6.25 19.57
C LEU A 841 3.84 -5.52 18.54
N LYS A 842 2.74 -6.16 18.13
CA LYS A 842 1.81 -5.64 17.13
C LYS A 842 0.57 -5.05 17.80
N ILE A 843 0.14 -3.87 17.35
CA ILE A 843 -1.06 -3.21 17.88
C ILE A 843 -2.30 -3.74 17.16
N ARG A 844 -3.41 -3.85 17.90
CA ARG A 844 -4.74 -4.21 17.44
C ARG A 844 -5.77 -3.28 18.07
N GLU A 845 -6.99 -3.28 17.55
CA GLU A 845 -8.08 -2.43 18.06
C GLU A 845 -9.27 -3.33 18.37
N SER A 846 -9.65 -3.38 19.64
CA SER A 846 -10.85 -4.07 20.13
C SER A 846 -12.09 -3.21 19.82
N PRO A 847 -13.23 -3.80 19.41
CA PRO A 847 -14.47 -3.06 19.21
C PRO A 847 -14.99 -2.35 20.47
N THR A 848 -14.72 -2.92 21.65
CA THR A 848 -15.17 -2.40 22.96
C THR A 848 -14.11 -1.53 23.63
N GLU A 849 -12.90 -2.06 23.82
CA GLU A 849 -11.82 -1.41 24.58
C GLU A 849 -10.88 -0.54 23.73
N GLY A 850 -11.05 -0.52 22.40
CA GLY A 850 -10.20 0.25 21.51
C GLY A 850 -8.76 -0.32 21.40
N PRO A 851 -7.75 0.54 21.14
CA PRO A 851 -6.42 0.09 20.75
C PRO A 851 -5.59 -0.50 21.91
N TYR A 852 -5.13 -1.74 21.70
CA TYR A 852 -4.32 -2.51 22.64
C TYR A 852 -3.08 -3.13 21.96
N VAL A 853 -2.09 -3.50 22.76
CA VAL A 853 -0.88 -4.18 22.30
C VAL A 853 -1.12 -5.69 22.36
N LYS A 854 -1.12 -6.38 21.22
CA LYS A 854 -1.27 -7.84 21.18
C LYS A 854 -0.01 -8.50 21.72
N ASP A 855 -0.19 -9.58 22.47
CA ASP A 855 0.86 -10.42 23.05
C ASP A 855 1.77 -9.69 24.07
N LEU A 856 1.25 -8.63 24.70
CA LEU A 856 1.88 -7.94 25.83
C LEU A 856 1.72 -8.74 27.13
N THR A 857 2.77 -8.80 27.94
CA THR A 857 2.78 -9.52 29.22
C THR A 857 2.00 -8.77 30.30
N GLU A 858 0.87 -9.34 30.75
CA GLU A 858 0.23 -8.95 32.00
C GLU A 858 0.67 -9.88 33.13
N VAL A 859 1.32 -9.33 34.16
CA VAL A 859 1.72 -10.08 35.36
C VAL A 859 0.75 -9.78 36.50
N PRO A 860 0.06 -10.79 37.08
CA PRO A 860 -0.71 -10.59 38.31
C PRO A 860 0.23 -10.37 39.49
N VAL A 861 -0.06 -9.35 40.30
CA VAL A 861 0.76 -8.96 41.47
C VAL A 861 -0.09 -8.92 42.74
N ARG A 862 0.44 -9.43 43.84
CA ARG A 862 -0.28 -9.61 45.12
C ARG A 862 0.20 -8.70 46.24
N ASN A 863 1.31 -7.98 46.05
CA ASN A 863 1.91 -7.10 47.04
C ASN A 863 2.83 -6.06 46.40
N ILE A 864 3.14 -5.02 47.17
CA ILE A 864 4.04 -3.92 46.79
C ILE A 864 5.42 -4.42 46.31
N ASN A 865 5.98 -5.47 46.92
CA ASN A 865 7.31 -5.97 46.57
C ASN A 865 7.37 -6.62 45.18
N GLU A 866 6.30 -7.28 44.74
CA GLU A 866 6.18 -7.84 43.39
C GLU A 866 6.08 -6.72 42.34
N ILE A 867 5.19 -5.74 42.52
CA ILE A 867 5.04 -4.63 41.56
C ILE A 867 6.32 -3.78 41.47
N LEU A 868 6.95 -3.45 42.60
CA LEU A 868 8.24 -2.73 42.62
C LEU A 868 9.39 -3.59 42.04
N ARG A 869 9.30 -4.92 42.05
CA ARG A 869 10.26 -5.79 41.36
C ARG A 869 10.05 -5.77 39.84
N HIS A 870 8.82 -5.90 39.36
CA HIS A 870 8.52 -5.88 37.92
C HIS A 870 8.83 -4.53 37.29
N MET A 871 8.57 -3.42 38.00
CA MET A 871 8.99 -2.08 37.59
C MET A 871 10.51 -1.97 37.40
N ARG A 872 11.31 -2.38 38.40
CA ARG A 872 12.79 -2.37 38.32
C ARG A 872 13.35 -3.27 37.22
N VAL A 873 12.73 -4.42 36.96
CA VAL A 873 13.08 -5.29 35.82
C VAL A 873 12.80 -4.57 34.50
N GLY A 874 11.66 -3.88 34.40
CA GLY A 874 11.30 -3.12 33.21
C GLY A 874 12.23 -1.95 32.91
N ASP A 875 12.58 -1.13 33.92
CA ASP A 875 13.54 -0.04 33.72
C ASP A 875 14.94 -0.52 33.34
N ALA A 876 15.38 -1.67 33.88
CA ALA A 876 16.63 -2.31 33.48
C ALA A 876 16.61 -2.86 32.03
N SER A 877 15.41 -3.11 31.47
CA SER A 877 15.20 -3.56 30.09
C SER A 877 14.99 -2.42 29.07
N ARG A 878 14.91 -1.16 29.51
CA ARG A 878 14.76 0.01 28.61
C ARG A 878 16.01 0.22 27.74
N THR A 879 15.84 0.76 26.54
CA THR A 879 16.91 0.77 25.53
C THR A 879 17.99 1.82 25.79
N THR A 880 19.07 1.41 26.45
CA THR A 880 20.26 2.24 26.70
C THR A 880 21.06 2.54 25.42
N ALA A 881 21.27 3.81 25.08
CA ALA A 881 22.04 4.23 23.90
C ALA A 881 23.44 4.75 24.25
N SER A 882 24.49 4.15 23.68
CA SER A 882 25.90 4.46 23.99
C SER A 882 26.39 5.79 23.38
N THR A 883 26.15 6.92 24.06
CA THR A 883 26.82 8.20 23.76
C THR A 883 26.81 9.18 24.94
N LYS A 884 27.86 10.02 25.05
CA LYS A 884 28.11 11.00 26.15
C LYS A 884 27.07 12.12 26.37
N MET A 885 25.85 12.03 25.80
CA MET A 885 24.91 13.16 25.79
C MET A 885 23.42 12.79 25.82
N ASN A 886 23.06 11.55 26.14
CA ASN A 886 21.66 11.14 26.30
C ASN A 886 21.49 10.28 27.55
N ASP A 887 20.54 10.67 28.39
CA ASP A 887 19.91 9.77 29.37
C ASP A 887 18.94 8.84 28.63
N THR A 888 18.72 7.63 29.12
CA THR A 888 17.87 6.61 28.47
C THR A 888 16.41 7.08 28.35
N SER A 889 15.96 7.96 29.25
CA SER A 889 14.62 8.55 29.19
C SER A 889 14.39 9.54 28.02
N SER A 890 15.43 9.98 27.30
CA SER A 890 15.26 11.02 26.27
C SER A 890 14.60 10.51 24.98
N ARG A 891 14.66 9.20 24.71
CA ARG A 891 14.43 8.62 23.36
C ARG A 891 13.31 7.60 23.24
N SER A 892 12.79 7.04 24.34
CA SER A 892 11.62 6.16 24.33
C SER A 892 10.51 6.68 25.23
N HIS A 893 9.26 6.48 24.83
CA HIS A 893 8.11 6.67 25.71
C HIS A 893 7.89 5.37 26.47
N SER A 894 7.81 5.41 27.79
CA SER A 894 7.48 4.23 28.60
C SER A 894 6.09 4.36 29.20
N VAL A 895 5.30 3.29 29.11
CA VAL A 895 3.90 3.24 29.53
C VAL A 895 3.75 2.12 30.54
N PHE A 896 3.74 2.48 31.82
CA PHE A 896 3.42 1.57 32.91
C PHE A 896 1.90 1.53 33.08
N THR A 897 1.30 0.33 33.05
CA THR A 897 -0.15 0.16 33.18
C THR A 897 -0.48 -0.79 34.32
N ILE A 898 -1.28 -0.31 35.28
CA ILE A 898 -1.89 -1.14 36.31
C ILE A 898 -3.35 -1.39 35.91
N MET A 899 -3.77 -2.66 35.86
CA MET A 899 -5.17 -3.05 35.77
C MET A 899 -5.65 -3.41 37.18
N LEU A 900 -6.65 -2.69 37.67
CA LEU A 900 -7.30 -2.94 38.95
C LEU A 900 -8.71 -3.48 38.67
N LYS A 901 -9.00 -4.68 39.16
CA LYS A 901 -10.31 -5.34 39.03
C LYS A 901 -10.87 -5.59 40.43
N GLN A 902 -11.96 -4.90 40.76
CA GLN A 902 -12.69 -5.05 42.01
C GLN A 902 -13.90 -5.95 41.75
N ILE A 903 -14.05 -7.01 42.54
CA ILE A 903 -15.18 -7.94 42.45
C ILE A 903 -15.93 -7.87 43.78
N HIS A 904 -17.13 -7.31 43.75
CA HIS A 904 -18.03 -7.23 44.90
C HIS A 904 -19.11 -8.31 44.78
N HIS A 905 -19.19 -9.18 45.78
CA HIS A 905 -20.21 -10.22 45.90
C HIS A 905 -21.30 -9.75 46.87
N ASP A 906 -22.51 -9.50 46.38
CA ASP A 906 -23.64 -9.21 47.25
C ASP A 906 -24.28 -10.51 47.76
N LEU A 907 -24.26 -10.71 49.08
CA LEU A 907 -24.79 -11.91 49.73
C LEU A 907 -26.32 -11.90 49.86
N ASP A 908 -26.96 -10.74 49.74
CA ASP A 908 -28.42 -10.61 49.85
C ASP A 908 -29.13 -10.77 48.50
N THR A 909 -28.44 -10.52 47.37
CA THR A 909 -29.01 -10.59 46.01
C THR A 909 -28.45 -11.70 45.12
N ASP A 910 -27.32 -12.33 45.50
CA ASP A 910 -26.55 -13.29 44.67
C ASP A 910 -26.06 -12.67 43.34
N GLU A 911 -25.98 -11.35 43.27
CA GLU A 911 -25.38 -10.62 42.14
C GLU A 911 -23.88 -10.40 42.36
N THR A 912 -23.10 -10.60 41.30
CA THR A 912 -21.67 -10.34 41.30
C THR A 912 -21.37 -9.14 40.41
N THR A 913 -21.08 -8.00 41.03
CA THR A 913 -20.72 -6.77 40.32
C THR A 913 -19.20 -6.67 40.20
N GLU A 914 -18.72 -6.60 38.97
CA GLU A 914 -17.32 -6.41 38.64
C GLU A 914 -17.08 -4.96 38.22
N ARG A 915 -16.05 -4.31 38.78
CA ARG A 915 -15.54 -3.02 38.31
C ARG A 915 -14.13 -3.17 37.80
N SER A 916 -13.84 -2.56 36.66
CA SER A 916 -12.52 -2.59 36.04
C SER A 916 -11.97 -1.17 35.81
N SER A 917 -10.81 -0.90 36.40
CA SER A 917 -10.08 0.35 36.21
C SER A 917 -8.68 0.10 35.69
N ARG A 918 -8.14 1.11 35.02
CA ARG A 918 -6.90 1.05 34.25
C ARG A 918 -6.12 2.32 34.54
N ILE A 919 -4.99 2.17 35.22
CA ILE A 919 -4.10 3.26 35.63
C ILE A 919 -2.95 3.31 34.63
N ARG A 920 -2.92 4.30 33.74
CA ARG A 920 -1.81 4.51 32.79
C ARG A 920 -0.88 5.60 33.28
N LEU A 921 0.37 5.24 33.57
CA LEU A 921 1.41 6.16 34.04
C LEU A 921 2.50 6.22 32.96
N VAL A 922 2.64 7.40 32.33
CA VAL A 922 3.41 7.57 31.09
C VAL A 922 4.56 8.57 31.26
N ASP A 923 5.77 8.11 31.00
CA ASP A 923 6.98 8.94 30.88
C ASP A 923 7.32 9.07 29.39
N LEU A 924 7.06 10.25 28.81
CA LEU A 924 7.30 10.51 27.38
C LEU A 924 8.78 10.80 27.08
N ALA A 925 9.18 10.69 25.81
CA ALA A 925 10.48 11.13 25.31
C ALA A 925 10.65 12.67 25.39
N GLY A 926 11.86 13.16 25.09
CA GLY A 926 12.17 14.60 25.02
C GLY A 926 11.38 15.34 23.94
N SER A 927 10.77 16.49 24.30
CA SER A 927 10.05 17.35 23.34
C SER A 927 10.95 18.20 22.45
N GLU A 928 12.26 18.23 22.70
CA GLU A 928 13.21 19.08 21.99
C GLU A 928 13.40 18.68 20.52
N ARG A 929 13.54 19.70 19.66
CA ARG A 929 13.57 19.51 18.21
C ARG A 929 14.85 18.82 17.78
N ALA A 930 14.76 17.80 16.93
CA ALA A 930 15.92 17.02 16.43
C ALA A 930 17.09 17.87 15.88
N LYS A 931 16.84 19.07 15.33
CA LYS A 931 17.87 20.03 14.86
C LYS A 931 18.75 20.63 15.96
N SER A 932 18.40 20.47 17.23
CA SER A 932 19.27 20.80 18.38
C SER A 932 20.32 19.72 18.65
N THR A 933 20.12 18.51 18.12
CA THR A 933 21.06 17.39 18.24
C THR A 933 21.98 17.34 17.03
N GLU A 934 23.29 17.20 17.26
CA GLU A 934 24.31 17.11 16.20
C GLU A 934 24.36 15.71 15.55
N ALA A 935 23.20 15.07 15.40
CA ALA A 935 23.05 13.68 14.99
C ALA A 935 22.97 13.53 13.46
N THR A 936 23.89 12.74 12.89
CA THR A 936 23.94 12.43 11.46
C THR A 936 23.50 10.99 11.14
N GLY A 937 23.19 10.72 9.87
CA GLY A 937 22.91 9.37 9.38
C GLY A 937 21.71 8.69 10.04
N GLN A 938 21.90 7.45 10.50
CA GLN A 938 20.84 6.62 11.10
C GLN A 938 20.21 7.26 12.35
N ARG A 939 21.01 8.00 13.15
CA ARG A 939 20.53 8.70 14.35
C ARG A 939 19.60 9.88 14.04
N LEU A 940 19.71 10.46 12.83
CA LEU A 940 18.76 11.49 12.36
C LEU A 940 17.39 10.88 12.00
N ARG A 941 17.37 9.67 11.42
CA ARG A 941 16.13 8.93 11.15
C ARG A 941 15.44 8.49 12.45
N GLU A 942 16.22 7.97 13.40
CA GLU A 942 15.78 7.67 14.78
C GLU A 942 15.13 8.90 15.45
N GLY A 943 15.87 10.02 15.51
CA GLY A 943 15.37 11.28 16.09
C GLY A 943 14.14 11.83 15.38
N SER A 944 14.02 11.64 14.06
CA SER A 944 12.84 12.00 13.29
C SER A 944 11.61 11.14 13.64
N ASN A 945 11.78 9.84 13.86
CA ASN A 945 10.68 8.94 14.23
C ASN A 945 10.24 9.14 15.69
N ILE A 946 11.17 9.45 16.59
CA ILE A 946 10.83 9.88 17.96
C ILE A 946 10.02 11.19 17.91
N ASN A 947 10.50 12.20 17.18
CA ASN A 947 9.79 13.47 17.01
C ASN A 947 8.44 13.32 16.29
N LYS A 948 8.27 12.35 15.38
CA LYS A 948 6.98 12.04 14.73
C LYS A 948 5.88 11.82 15.77
N SER A 949 6.14 10.98 16.77
CA SER A 949 5.15 10.65 17.81
C SER A 949 4.69 11.86 18.62
N LEU A 950 5.60 12.74 19.05
CA LEU A 950 5.28 13.96 19.80
C LEU A 950 4.67 15.06 18.92
N THR A 951 5.06 15.13 17.64
CA THR A 951 4.45 16.04 16.65
C THR A 951 3.00 15.65 16.37
N THR A 952 2.72 14.35 16.21
CA THR A 952 1.36 13.84 16.08
C THR A 952 0.56 14.04 17.36
N LEU A 953 1.15 13.84 18.55
CA LEU A 953 0.52 14.16 19.83
C LEU A 953 0.11 15.64 19.90
N GLY A 954 0.94 16.55 19.38
CA GLY A 954 0.61 17.98 19.26
C GLY A 954 -0.53 18.27 18.29
N ARG A 955 -0.57 17.60 17.12
CA ARG A 955 -1.69 17.69 16.16
C ARG A 955 -3.00 17.16 16.74
N VAL A 956 -2.94 16.07 17.51
CA VAL A 956 -4.09 15.51 18.25
C VAL A 956 -4.59 16.50 19.30
N ILE A 957 -3.70 17.02 20.15
CA ILE A 957 -4.04 17.99 21.21
C ILE A 957 -4.65 19.26 20.61
N ALA A 958 -4.08 19.80 19.54
CA ALA A 958 -4.62 20.97 18.85
C ALA A 958 -6.02 20.72 18.25
N ALA A 959 -6.24 19.58 17.58
CA ALA A 959 -7.53 19.22 17.00
C ALA A 959 -8.66 19.00 18.05
N LEU A 960 -8.28 18.72 19.30
CA LEU A 960 -9.19 18.54 20.44
C LEU A 960 -9.43 19.83 21.23
N ALA A 961 -8.44 20.72 21.29
CA ALA A 961 -8.44 21.93 22.13
C ALA A 961 -9.26 23.11 21.58
N ASP A 962 -9.60 23.12 20.29
CA ASP A 962 -10.37 24.19 19.63
C ASP A 962 -11.80 23.75 19.22
N PRO A 963 -12.69 23.36 20.16
CA PRO A 963 -14.08 23.03 19.85
C PRO A 963 -14.95 24.25 19.49
N VAL A 964 -14.45 25.48 19.66
CA VAL A 964 -15.23 26.73 19.54
C VAL A 964 -15.74 26.96 18.11
N GLN A 965 -14.96 26.59 17.09
CA GLN A 965 -15.40 26.64 15.68
C GLN A 965 -16.67 25.80 15.41
N LYS A 966 -17.02 24.86 16.29
CA LYS A 966 -18.21 24.01 16.14
C LYS A 966 -19.49 24.57 16.80
N LYS A 967 -19.45 25.71 17.51
CA LYS A 967 -20.62 26.24 18.25
C LYS A 967 -20.98 27.72 18.08
N THR A 968 -20.07 28.60 17.64
CA THR A 968 -20.40 30.02 17.41
C THR A 968 -20.50 30.38 15.93
N SER A 969 -21.62 30.01 15.30
CA SER A 969 -21.97 30.47 13.95
C SER A 969 -23.48 30.75 13.82
N THR A 970 -23.98 31.70 14.62
CA THR A 970 -25.27 32.37 14.40
C THR A 970 -25.26 33.02 13.01
N PRO A 971 -26.34 32.94 12.22
CA PRO A 971 -26.23 33.15 10.77
C PRO A 971 -26.21 34.63 10.37
N GLN A 972 -25.04 35.13 9.98
CA GLN A 972 -24.94 36.24 9.02
C GLN A 972 -24.69 35.71 7.60
N ARG A 973 -25.18 36.47 6.61
CA ARG A 973 -25.19 36.09 5.19
C ARG A 973 -23.76 36.07 4.63
N GLY A 974 -23.38 35.03 3.88
CA GLY A 974 -22.12 35.04 3.12
C GLY A 974 -21.69 33.74 2.45
N VAL A 975 -21.95 32.57 3.06
CA VAL A 975 -21.40 31.28 2.57
C VAL A 975 -22.49 30.25 2.33
N LYS A 976 -22.51 29.60 1.16
CA LYS A 976 -23.40 28.47 0.84
C LYS A 976 -22.70 27.14 1.12
N LYS A 977 -23.27 26.33 2.01
CA LYS A 977 -22.81 24.97 2.31
C LYS A 977 -23.01 24.03 1.11
N GLY A 978 -21.91 23.47 0.59
CA GLY A 978 -21.88 22.16 -0.08
C GLY A 978 -21.49 21.08 0.94
N ALA A 979 -21.82 19.81 0.67
CA ALA A 979 -21.45 18.69 1.54
C ALA A 979 -19.91 18.51 1.60
N THR A 980 -19.31 18.00 2.68
CA THR A 980 -19.88 17.11 3.71
C THR A 980 -19.89 17.68 5.14
N GLY A 981 -20.68 17.07 6.02
CA GLY A 981 -20.73 17.37 7.45
C GLY A 981 -19.56 16.77 8.23
N GLY A 982 -18.33 16.89 7.73
CA GLY A 982 -17.14 16.26 8.31
C GLY A 982 -16.86 16.74 9.73
N THR A 983 -16.99 15.84 10.71
CA THR A 983 -16.37 16.03 12.02
C THR A 983 -14.86 16.06 11.82
N ALA A 984 -14.20 17.20 12.11
CA ALA A 984 -12.75 17.34 12.00
C ALA A 984 -12.03 16.13 12.63
N ILE A 985 -11.33 15.36 11.79
CA ILE A 985 -10.81 14.03 12.13
C ILE A 985 -9.54 14.20 12.96
N VAL A 986 -9.56 13.68 14.19
CA VAL A 986 -8.40 13.74 15.10
C VAL A 986 -7.39 12.66 14.68
N PRO A 987 -6.12 13.01 14.38
CA PRO A 987 -5.18 12.12 13.69
C PRO A 987 -4.50 11.10 14.64
N TYR A 988 -5.29 10.36 15.43
CA TYR A 988 -4.78 9.39 16.40
C TYR A 988 -3.91 8.30 15.77
N ARG A 989 -4.26 7.80 14.57
CA ARG A 989 -3.56 6.70 13.88
C ARG A 989 -2.23 7.10 13.23
N ASP A 990 -1.88 8.38 13.18
CA ASP A 990 -0.65 8.85 12.52
C ASP A 990 0.63 8.46 13.27
N SER A 991 0.55 8.07 14.55
CA SER A 991 1.64 7.48 15.35
C SER A 991 1.12 6.40 16.29
N ILE A 992 2.00 5.44 16.63
CA ILE A 992 1.72 4.40 17.64
C ILE A 992 1.32 5.01 18.99
N LEU A 993 2.04 6.04 19.44
CA LEU A 993 1.79 6.65 20.76
C LEU A 993 0.38 7.24 20.84
N THR A 994 -0.02 8.02 19.82
CA THR A 994 -1.34 8.64 19.77
C THR A 994 -2.46 7.66 19.50
N TRP A 995 -2.16 6.51 18.88
CA TRP A 995 -3.17 5.46 18.71
C TRP A 995 -3.41 4.76 20.05
N LEU A 996 -2.37 4.33 20.78
CA LEU A 996 -2.52 3.71 22.11
C LEU A 996 -3.13 4.67 23.15
N LEU A 997 -2.80 5.97 23.09
CA LEU A 997 -3.36 7.01 23.94
C LEU A 997 -4.67 7.65 23.41
N LYS A 998 -5.26 7.11 22.32
CA LYS A 998 -6.54 7.57 21.74
C LYS A 998 -7.63 7.74 22.79
N ASP A 999 -7.79 6.73 23.64
CA ASP A 999 -8.80 6.70 24.68
C ASP A 999 -8.45 7.68 25.83
N SER A 1000 -7.17 7.74 26.19
CA SER A 1000 -6.65 8.65 27.22
C SER A 1000 -6.80 10.14 26.86
N LEU A 1001 -6.72 10.50 25.58
CA LEU A 1001 -6.69 11.90 25.14
C LEU A 1001 -8.06 12.47 24.75
N GLY A 1002 -9.11 11.66 24.68
CA GLY A 1002 -10.47 12.14 24.35
C GLY A 1002 -11.60 11.12 24.43
N GLY A 1003 -11.31 9.89 24.88
CA GLY A 1003 -12.26 8.82 25.12
C GLY A 1003 -12.57 8.64 26.60
N ASN A 1004 -12.63 7.38 27.04
CA ASN A 1004 -13.01 6.94 28.37
C ASN A 1004 -11.81 6.96 29.34
N SER A 1005 -11.38 8.15 29.77
CA SER A 1005 -10.29 8.28 30.74
C SER A 1005 -10.34 9.62 31.48
N LYS A 1006 -10.14 9.61 32.80
CA LYS A 1006 -9.79 10.84 33.54
C LYS A 1006 -8.30 11.08 33.38
N THR A 1007 -7.91 12.21 32.80
CA THR A 1007 -6.54 12.37 32.28
C THR A 1007 -5.87 13.63 32.83
N ALA A 1008 -4.62 13.49 33.26
CA ALA A 1008 -3.75 14.57 33.68
C ALA A 1008 -2.47 14.67 32.83
N MET A 1009 -2.06 15.89 32.54
CA MET A 1009 -0.77 16.24 31.94
C MET A 1009 0.12 16.91 32.98
N ILE A 1010 1.34 16.40 33.16
CA ILE A 1010 2.39 17.01 33.98
C ILE A 1010 3.44 17.64 33.05
N ALA A 1011 3.37 18.96 32.85
CA ALA A 1011 4.35 19.67 32.04
C ALA A 1011 5.62 19.99 32.88
N CYS A 1012 6.69 19.23 32.65
CA CYS A 1012 7.96 19.39 33.34
C CYS A 1012 8.84 20.38 32.58
N ILE A 1013 9.24 21.49 33.22
CA ILE A 1013 9.96 22.61 32.59
C ILE A 1013 11.33 22.89 33.24
N ALA A 1014 12.28 23.39 32.45
CA ALA A 1014 13.61 23.74 32.92
C ALA A 1014 13.67 25.23 33.31
N PRO A 1015 14.38 25.61 34.40
CA PRO A 1015 14.45 27.00 34.86
C PRO A 1015 15.20 27.93 33.90
N SER A 1016 16.11 27.42 33.06
CA SER A 1016 17.07 28.24 32.29
C SER A 1016 16.90 28.21 30.76
N ASP A 1017 15.94 27.45 30.24
CA ASP A 1017 15.72 27.26 28.79
C ASP A 1017 14.42 27.96 28.37
N TYR A 1018 14.55 29.07 27.65
CA TYR A 1018 13.40 29.88 27.27
C TYR A 1018 12.54 29.25 26.15
N GLU A 1019 13.17 28.72 25.10
CA GLU A 1019 12.44 28.34 23.88
C GLU A 1019 11.69 27.01 24.05
N GLU A 1020 12.30 26.00 24.68
CA GLU A 1020 11.63 24.71 24.92
C GLU A 1020 10.64 24.78 26.09
N THR A 1021 10.88 25.64 27.09
CA THR A 1021 9.88 25.91 28.15
C THR A 1021 8.68 26.68 27.61
N LEU A 1022 8.86 27.69 26.75
CA LEU A 1022 7.72 28.38 26.11
C LEU A 1022 6.91 27.44 25.22
N SER A 1023 7.57 26.52 24.50
CA SER A 1023 6.90 25.44 23.75
C SER A 1023 6.06 24.56 24.68
N THR A 1024 6.65 24.12 25.80
CA THR A 1024 6.01 23.23 26.79
C THR A 1024 4.80 23.90 27.46
N LEU A 1025 4.91 25.16 27.87
CA LEU A 1025 3.83 25.93 28.52
C LEU A 1025 2.64 26.18 27.59
N ARG A 1026 2.89 26.45 26.30
CA ARG A 1026 1.83 26.59 25.28
C ARG A 1026 1.09 25.27 25.03
N TYR A 1027 1.82 24.17 24.99
CA TYR A 1027 1.26 22.83 24.81
C TYR A 1027 0.35 22.44 25.98
N ALA A 1028 0.76 22.80 27.20
CA ALA A 1028 -0.02 22.64 28.43
C ALA A 1028 -1.30 23.51 28.44
N ASP A 1029 -1.22 24.80 28.08
CA ASP A 1029 -2.39 25.69 27.94
C ASP A 1029 -3.40 25.19 26.89
N GLN A 1030 -2.92 24.59 25.80
CA GLN A 1030 -3.77 23.96 24.79
C GLN A 1030 -4.42 22.67 25.31
N ALA A 1031 -3.66 21.80 25.98
CA ALA A 1031 -4.18 20.55 26.56
C ALA A 1031 -5.31 20.77 27.58
N LYS A 1032 -5.26 21.86 28.37
CA LYS A 1032 -6.28 22.23 29.37
C LYS A 1032 -7.69 22.48 28.79
N ARG A 1033 -7.82 22.62 27.47
CA ARG A 1033 -9.10 22.82 26.77
C ARG A 1033 -9.75 21.52 26.28
N ILE A 1034 -9.01 20.40 26.33
CA ILE A 1034 -9.49 19.08 25.92
C ILE A 1034 -10.51 18.56 26.92
N ARG A 1035 -11.59 17.95 26.42
CA ARG A 1035 -12.63 17.27 27.21
C ARG A 1035 -12.62 15.77 26.93
N THR A 1036 -12.56 14.99 28.00
CA THR A 1036 -12.68 13.52 27.97
C THR A 1036 -14.12 13.09 28.27
N ARG A 1037 -14.41 11.79 28.10
CA ARG A 1037 -15.71 11.16 28.35
C ARG A 1037 -15.56 9.95 29.28
N ALA A 1038 -14.88 10.15 30.41
CA ALA A 1038 -14.68 9.11 31.41
C ALA A 1038 -16.02 8.59 31.96
N VAL A 1039 -16.19 7.27 31.95
CA VAL A 1039 -17.32 6.55 32.57
C VAL A 1039 -16.81 5.54 33.60
N VAL A 1040 -17.66 5.17 34.54
CA VAL A 1040 -17.40 4.03 35.44
C VAL A 1040 -17.61 2.75 34.65
N ASN A 1041 -16.64 1.86 34.70
CA ASN A 1041 -16.68 0.58 33.98
C ASN A 1041 -17.10 -0.49 34.99
N GLN A 1042 -18.40 -0.79 35.01
CA GLN A 1042 -19.00 -1.77 35.89
C GLN A 1042 -19.86 -2.74 35.07
N ASP A 1043 -19.57 -4.03 35.20
CA ASP A 1043 -20.38 -5.12 34.65
C ASP A 1043 -21.14 -5.77 35.81
N SER A 1044 -22.47 -5.80 35.71
CA SER A 1044 -23.36 -6.53 36.63
C SER A 1044 -23.72 -7.87 36.00
N ILE A 1045 -23.27 -8.99 36.57
CA ILE A 1045 -23.57 -10.33 36.06
C ILE A 1045 -24.18 -11.18 37.18
N SER A 1046 -25.41 -11.67 36.96
CA SER A 1046 -26.07 -12.64 37.84
C SER A 1046 -25.32 -13.97 37.82
N SER A 1047 -25.26 -14.71 38.95
CA SER A 1047 -24.55 -15.99 38.97
C SER A 1047 -25.05 -16.98 37.90
N ALA A 1048 -26.36 -16.98 37.60
CA ALA A 1048 -26.93 -17.84 36.56
C ALA A 1048 -26.46 -17.46 35.13
N GLU A 1049 -26.32 -16.17 34.84
CA GLU A 1049 -25.77 -15.68 33.57
C GLU A 1049 -24.26 -15.91 33.49
N ARG A 1050 -23.56 -15.76 34.61
CA ARG A 1050 -22.12 -16.02 34.75
C ARG A 1050 -21.79 -17.48 34.45
N ASP A 1051 -22.51 -18.42 35.06
CA ASP A 1051 -22.31 -19.85 34.83
C ASP A 1051 -22.70 -20.25 33.40
N ALA A 1052 -23.79 -19.69 32.86
CA ALA A 1052 -24.17 -19.91 31.46
C ALA A 1052 -23.11 -19.38 30.48
N GLN A 1053 -22.54 -18.20 30.73
CA GLN A 1053 -21.51 -17.59 29.91
C GLN A 1053 -20.17 -18.30 30.06
N ILE A 1054 -19.79 -18.75 31.26
CA ILE A 1054 -18.62 -19.60 31.48
C ILE A 1054 -18.77 -20.93 30.73
N LEU A 1055 -19.92 -21.61 30.82
CA LEU A 1055 -20.17 -22.84 30.08
C LEU A 1055 -20.14 -22.63 28.55
N ALA A 1056 -20.71 -21.53 28.07
CA ALA A 1056 -20.65 -21.15 26.65
C ALA A 1056 -19.19 -20.90 26.21
N MET A 1057 -18.45 -20.04 26.93
CA MET A 1057 -17.05 -19.72 26.64
C MET A 1057 -16.13 -20.94 26.81
N GLU A 1058 -16.35 -21.84 27.76
CA GLU A 1058 -15.61 -23.10 27.85
C GLU A 1058 -15.93 -24.07 26.70
N SER A 1059 -17.14 -24.04 26.15
CA SER A 1059 -17.49 -24.83 24.97
C SER A 1059 -16.82 -24.26 23.71
N GLU A 1060 -16.80 -22.94 23.58
CA GLU A 1060 -16.13 -22.22 22.49
C GLU A 1060 -14.61 -22.35 22.60
N ILE A 1061 -14.02 -22.20 23.78
CA ILE A 1061 -12.59 -22.45 24.05
C ILE A 1061 -12.23 -23.91 23.74
N ARG A 1062 -13.09 -24.89 24.06
CA ARG A 1062 -12.85 -26.29 23.67
C ARG A 1062 -12.91 -26.50 22.15
N ALA A 1063 -13.85 -25.87 21.46
CA ALA A 1063 -13.92 -25.90 19.99
C ALA A 1063 -12.70 -25.21 19.34
N LEU A 1064 -12.31 -24.03 19.83
CA LEU A 1064 -11.15 -23.29 19.37
C LEU A 1064 -9.83 -24.01 19.70
N GLN A 1065 -9.73 -24.69 20.85
CA GLN A 1065 -8.55 -25.51 21.19
C GLN A 1065 -8.43 -26.74 20.28
N LEU A 1066 -9.54 -27.33 19.81
CA LEU A 1066 -9.50 -28.37 18.77
C LEU A 1066 -9.01 -27.79 17.43
N VAL A 1067 -9.56 -26.66 16.99
CA VAL A 1067 -9.16 -25.99 15.73
C VAL A 1067 -7.69 -25.51 15.77
N VAL A 1068 -7.23 -24.97 16.90
CA VAL A 1068 -5.83 -24.56 17.12
C VAL A 1068 -4.93 -25.79 17.30
N GLY A 1069 -5.43 -26.90 17.85
CA GLY A 1069 -4.72 -28.17 17.92
C GLY A 1069 -4.42 -28.74 16.54
N ASP A 1070 -5.41 -28.76 15.64
CA ASP A 1070 -5.23 -29.20 14.26
C ASP A 1070 -4.44 -28.18 13.41
N SER A 1071 -4.51 -26.89 13.73
CA SER A 1071 -3.62 -25.87 13.13
C SER A 1071 -2.17 -26.07 13.55
N ARG A 1072 -1.89 -26.34 14.84
CA ARG A 1072 -0.53 -26.68 15.33
C ARG A 1072 0.01 -28.00 14.80
N ARG A 1073 -0.87 -28.97 14.50
CA ARG A 1073 -0.48 -30.18 13.75
C ARG A 1073 -0.02 -29.80 12.34
N ARG A 1074 -0.86 -29.11 11.56
CA ARG A 1074 -0.51 -28.65 10.21
C ARG A 1074 0.76 -27.79 10.18
N GLU A 1075 0.97 -26.94 11.17
CA GLU A 1075 2.17 -26.10 11.31
C GLU A 1075 3.43 -26.93 11.61
N LYS A 1076 3.33 -27.97 12.44
CA LYS A 1076 4.40 -28.95 12.68
C LYS A 1076 4.67 -29.83 11.46
N ASP A 1077 3.62 -30.32 10.80
CA ASP A 1077 3.71 -31.19 9.63
C ASP A 1077 4.30 -30.44 8.43
N ALA A 1078 3.94 -29.16 8.25
CA ALA A 1078 4.54 -28.26 7.27
C ALA A 1078 6.02 -28.00 7.56
N ARG A 1079 6.41 -27.80 8.82
CA ARG A 1079 7.82 -27.65 9.20
C ARG A 1079 8.63 -28.92 8.96
N GLU A 1080 8.08 -30.10 9.25
CA GLU A 1080 8.73 -31.38 8.91
C GLU A 1080 8.83 -31.60 7.39
N ALA A 1081 7.93 -31.02 6.59
CA ALA A 1081 8.04 -31.01 5.13
C ALA A 1081 9.11 -30.02 4.63
N GLU A 1082 9.24 -28.86 5.28
CA GLU A 1082 10.26 -27.84 4.96
C GLU A 1082 11.68 -28.31 5.29
N GLU A 1083 11.90 -28.92 6.47
CA GLU A 1083 13.18 -29.54 6.84
C GLU A 1083 13.59 -30.68 5.87
N ARG A 1084 12.62 -31.48 5.39
CA ARG A 1084 12.86 -32.48 4.31
C ARG A 1084 13.17 -31.83 2.96
N LEU A 1085 12.52 -30.71 2.62
CA LEU A 1085 12.74 -29.99 1.37
C LEU A 1085 14.17 -29.42 1.32
N GLU A 1086 14.70 -28.89 2.43
CA GLU A 1086 16.10 -28.49 2.53
C GLU A 1086 17.07 -29.67 2.35
N GLU A 1087 16.79 -30.84 2.94
CA GLU A 1087 17.59 -32.07 2.76
C GLU A 1087 17.63 -32.49 1.27
N TYR A 1088 16.49 -32.51 0.60
CA TYR A 1088 16.42 -32.80 -0.83
C TYR A 1088 17.18 -31.76 -1.67
N GLN A 1089 17.06 -30.46 -1.38
CA GLN A 1089 17.81 -29.40 -2.08
C GLN A 1089 19.32 -29.47 -1.84
N ALA A 1090 19.77 -29.85 -0.65
CA ALA A 1090 21.19 -30.12 -0.38
C ALA A 1090 21.70 -31.32 -1.19
N ARG A 1091 20.91 -32.40 -1.25
CA ARG A 1091 21.23 -33.61 -2.00
C ARG A 1091 21.26 -33.40 -3.52
N VAL A 1092 20.38 -32.55 -4.06
CA VAL A 1092 20.40 -32.16 -5.48
C VAL A 1092 21.64 -31.34 -5.81
N ARG A 1093 22.03 -30.37 -4.96
CA ARG A 1093 23.25 -29.57 -5.16
C ARG A 1093 24.52 -30.43 -5.18
N GLY A 1094 24.63 -31.40 -4.27
CA GLY A 1094 25.75 -32.36 -4.29
C GLY A 1094 25.80 -33.23 -5.54
N LEU A 1095 24.65 -33.63 -6.09
CA LEU A 1095 24.58 -34.35 -7.37
C LEU A 1095 24.95 -33.47 -8.57
N GLN A 1096 24.61 -32.18 -8.55
CA GLN A 1096 25.00 -31.23 -9.60
C GLN A 1096 26.52 -31.03 -9.65
N GLN A 1097 27.17 -30.83 -8.50
CA GLN A 1097 28.64 -30.71 -8.42
C GLN A 1097 29.35 -31.96 -8.95
N LEU A 1098 28.89 -33.17 -8.58
CA LEU A 1098 29.41 -34.43 -9.10
C LEU A 1098 29.18 -34.61 -10.63
N MET A 1099 28.19 -33.94 -11.21
CA MET A 1099 27.99 -33.91 -12.67
C MET A 1099 28.94 -32.92 -13.35
N GLU A 1100 29.18 -31.75 -12.77
CA GLU A 1100 30.13 -30.77 -13.29
C GLU A 1100 31.58 -31.30 -13.25
N GLU A 1101 32.02 -31.87 -12.12
CA GLU A 1101 33.33 -32.53 -12.00
C GLU A 1101 33.51 -33.61 -13.08
N ARG A 1102 32.48 -34.45 -13.27
CA ARG A 1102 32.51 -35.51 -14.28
C ARG A 1102 32.48 -34.98 -15.72
N SER A 1103 31.88 -33.81 -15.96
CA SER A 1103 31.90 -33.12 -17.24
C SER A 1103 33.31 -32.58 -17.55
N LEU A 1104 33.96 -31.93 -16.57
CA LEU A 1104 35.33 -31.42 -16.70
C LEU A 1104 36.34 -32.54 -16.99
N VAL A 1105 36.20 -33.69 -16.31
CA VAL A 1105 37.01 -34.89 -16.58
C VAL A 1105 36.75 -35.45 -18.00
N ALA A 1106 35.50 -35.41 -18.48
CA ALA A 1106 35.17 -35.83 -19.84
C ALA A 1106 35.78 -34.88 -20.90
N GLU A 1107 35.69 -33.57 -20.70
CA GLU A 1107 36.31 -32.57 -21.59
C GLU A 1107 37.84 -32.67 -21.65
N GLY A 1108 38.50 -32.87 -20.51
CA GLY A 1108 39.94 -33.11 -20.46
C GLY A 1108 40.34 -34.34 -21.27
N LYS A 1109 39.55 -35.42 -21.17
CA LYS A 1109 39.77 -36.65 -21.93
C LYS A 1109 39.48 -36.49 -23.42
N ILE A 1110 38.49 -35.68 -23.81
CA ILE A 1110 38.23 -35.30 -25.20
C ILE A 1110 39.42 -34.52 -25.78
N ARG A 1111 39.96 -33.53 -25.04
CA ARG A 1111 41.16 -32.78 -25.45
C ARG A 1111 42.38 -33.70 -25.65
N SER A 1112 42.63 -34.64 -24.73
CA SER A 1112 43.70 -35.63 -24.87
C SER A 1112 43.57 -36.48 -26.14
N LEU A 1113 42.35 -36.98 -26.42
CA LEU A 1113 42.07 -37.79 -27.62
C LEU A 1113 42.14 -36.99 -28.92
N GLN A 1114 41.88 -35.67 -28.88
CA GLN A 1114 42.09 -34.75 -29.99
C GLN A 1114 43.59 -34.57 -30.28
N THR A 1115 44.41 -34.32 -29.26
CA THR A 1115 45.87 -34.20 -29.43
C THR A 1115 46.52 -35.49 -29.95
N GLU A 1116 46.07 -36.67 -29.49
CA GLU A 1116 46.51 -37.95 -30.07
C GLU A 1116 46.09 -38.10 -31.55
N ASN A 1117 44.87 -37.70 -31.90
CA ASN A 1117 44.41 -37.73 -33.30
C ASN A 1117 45.23 -36.80 -34.21
N GLU A 1118 45.62 -35.63 -33.71
CA GLU A 1118 46.44 -34.68 -34.46
C GLU A 1118 47.89 -35.17 -34.61
N ALA A 1119 48.48 -35.74 -33.56
CA ALA A 1119 49.78 -36.41 -33.64
C ALA A 1119 49.77 -37.58 -34.64
N LEU A 1120 48.76 -38.45 -34.59
CA LEU A 1120 48.57 -39.56 -35.54
C LEU A 1120 48.37 -39.07 -36.97
N ARG A 1121 47.61 -37.99 -37.18
CA ARG A 1121 47.45 -37.34 -38.49
C ARG A 1121 48.77 -36.76 -39.00
N LEU A 1122 49.60 -36.17 -38.13
CA LEU A 1122 50.92 -35.68 -38.49
C LEU A 1122 51.85 -36.84 -38.90
N HIS A 1123 51.84 -37.94 -38.13
CA HIS A 1123 52.58 -39.16 -38.43
C HIS A 1123 52.17 -39.77 -39.77
N LEU A 1124 50.86 -39.84 -40.05
CA LEU A 1124 50.32 -40.32 -41.33
C LEU A 1124 50.75 -39.40 -42.49
N LYS A 1125 50.76 -38.09 -42.26
CA LYS A 1125 51.19 -37.08 -43.25
C LYS A 1125 52.69 -37.18 -43.56
N LEU A 1126 53.52 -37.49 -42.56
CA LEU A 1126 54.96 -37.79 -42.72
C LEU A 1126 55.19 -39.10 -43.46
N ALA A 1127 54.46 -40.17 -43.13
CA ALA A 1127 54.53 -41.46 -43.85
C ALA A 1127 54.08 -41.33 -45.33
N VAL A 1128 53.06 -40.51 -45.61
CA VAL A 1128 52.65 -40.18 -46.98
C VAL A 1128 53.66 -39.28 -47.70
N ALA A 1129 54.49 -38.53 -46.97
CA ALA A 1129 55.58 -37.74 -47.56
C ALA A 1129 56.80 -38.62 -47.91
N SER A 1130 57.20 -39.56 -47.04
CA SER A 1130 58.29 -40.51 -47.34
C SER A 1130 57.93 -41.44 -48.51
N LEU A 1131 56.65 -41.82 -48.65
CA LEU A 1131 56.15 -42.54 -49.83
C LEU A 1131 56.18 -41.74 -51.15
N LYS A 1132 56.46 -40.43 -51.12
CA LYS A 1132 56.52 -39.57 -52.32
C LYS A 1132 57.93 -39.26 -52.82
N ASN A 1133 58.97 -39.43 -51.99
CA ASN A 1133 60.37 -39.24 -52.36
C ASN A 1133 61.22 -40.41 -51.84
N PRO A 1134 61.41 -41.49 -52.63
CA PRO A 1134 62.25 -42.61 -52.23
C PRO A 1134 63.74 -42.24 -52.25
N ILE A 1135 64.43 -42.53 -51.15
CA ILE A 1135 65.90 -42.52 -51.07
C ILE A 1135 66.39 -43.95 -51.36
N PRO A 1136 67.44 -44.16 -52.18
CA PRO A 1136 67.88 -45.49 -52.59
C PRO A 1136 68.53 -46.32 -51.45
N GLU A 1137 68.56 -47.63 -51.65
CA GLU A 1137 69.04 -48.63 -50.68
C GLU A 1137 70.53 -48.51 -50.35
N VAL A 1138 70.88 -48.80 -49.08
CA VAL A 1138 72.24 -49.21 -48.67
C VAL A 1138 72.11 -50.44 -47.79
N VAL A 1139 72.84 -51.51 -48.13
CA VAL A 1139 72.66 -52.85 -47.54
C VAL A 1139 73.71 -53.15 -46.47
N VAL A 1140 73.25 -53.62 -45.30
CA VAL A 1140 74.04 -54.41 -44.34
C VAL A 1140 73.18 -55.59 -43.86
N ARG A 1141 73.81 -56.74 -43.53
CA ARG A 1141 73.14 -58.03 -43.33
C ARG A 1141 72.73 -58.34 -41.88
N GLU A 1142 71.58 -59.00 -41.78
CA GLU A 1142 71.23 -60.19 -40.97
C GLU A 1142 72.05 -60.53 -39.71
N ILE A 1143 71.33 -60.86 -38.61
CA ILE A 1143 71.19 -62.24 -38.08
C ILE A 1143 69.98 -62.30 -37.10
N LEU A 1144 69.43 -63.50 -36.87
CA LEU A 1144 68.22 -63.75 -36.06
C LEU A 1144 68.55 -64.23 -34.60
N PRO A 1145 67.82 -65.16 -33.94
CA PRO A 1145 66.89 -64.90 -32.81
C PRO A 1145 67.29 -65.74 -31.55
N PRO A 1146 66.44 -66.41 -30.72
CA PRO A 1146 65.00 -66.28 -30.37
C PRO A 1146 64.68 -66.41 -28.82
N ALA A 1147 63.37 -66.45 -28.52
CA ALA A 1147 62.68 -67.37 -27.57
C ALA A 1147 62.83 -67.33 -26.02
N GLU A 1148 61.66 -67.38 -25.36
CA GLU A 1148 61.25 -68.28 -24.23
C GLU A 1148 61.95 -68.12 -22.84
N GLU A 1149 61.42 -68.61 -21.70
CA GLU A 1149 60.25 -69.48 -21.42
C GLU A 1149 59.50 -69.09 -20.10
N VAL A 1150 58.86 -70.04 -19.39
CA VAL A 1150 57.88 -69.89 -18.28
C VAL A 1150 58.43 -70.54 -16.98
N ILE A 1151 57.87 -70.26 -15.78
CA ILE A 1151 57.51 -71.23 -14.69
C ILE A 1151 57.14 -70.55 -13.34
N ASP A 1152 55.84 -70.60 -13.05
CA ASP A 1152 55.11 -71.16 -11.88
C ASP A 1152 55.52 -71.09 -10.36
N GLU A 1153 54.45 -70.91 -9.57
CA GLU A 1153 54.05 -71.36 -8.22
C GLU A 1153 54.91 -71.38 -6.90
N ASN A 1154 54.17 -71.07 -5.81
CA ASN A 1154 54.16 -71.65 -4.43
C ASN A 1154 54.71 -70.92 -3.16
N MET A 1155 53.93 -71.12 -2.08
CA MET A 1155 54.24 -71.06 -0.63
C MET A 1155 54.24 -69.69 0.13
N ALA A 1156 53.94 -69.75 1.44
CA ALA A 1156 53.76 -68.65 2.43
C ALA A 1156 53.93 -69.20 3.87
N PRO A 1157 53.80 -68.45 5.00
CA PRO A 1157 53.78 -67.00 5.29
C PRO A 1157 54.95 -66.65 6.29
N PRO A 1158 54.89 -65.77 7.34
CA PRO A 1158 54.10 -64.57 7.67
C PRO A 1158 54.89 -63.31 8.17
N ALA A 1159 54.22 -62.15 8.23
CA ALA A 1159 54.29 -61.05 9.21
C ALA A 1159 55.62 -60.37 9.69
N VAL A 1160 55.74 -59.05 9.39
CA VAL A 1160 56.10 -57.89 10.27
C VAL A 1160 57.48 -57.92 10.99
N PRO A 1161 58.42 -56.94 10.76
CA PRO A 1161 58.27 -55.59 11.35
C PRO A 1161 58.88 -54.38 10.58
N VAL A 1162 58.83 -53.21 11.24
CA VAL A 1162 59.12 -51.82 10.80
C VAL A 1162 60.62 -51.47 10.85
N GLY A 1163 61.15 -50.63 9.93
CA GLY A 1163 62.50 -50.03 10.08
C GLY A 1163 63.06 -49.13 8.95
N VAL A 1164 62.73 -47.83 9.01
CA VAL A 1164 63.46 -46.61 8.52
C VAL A 1164 64.77 -46.74 7.69
N GLY A 1165 64.80 -46.12 6.48
CA GLY A 1165 65.81 -45.10 6.11
C GLY A 1165 66.87 -45.39 5.00
N GLY A 1166 67.00 -44.45 4.04
CA GLY A 1166 68.25 -44.13 3.30
C GLY A 1166 68.48 -44.75 1.90
N ASP A 1167 68.51 -43.90 0.86
CA ASP A 1167 69.59 -43.59 -0.11
C ASP A 1167 70.66 -44.67 -0.45
N GLU A 1168 71.29 -44.76 -1.64
CA GLU A 1168 71.38 -43.86 -2.81
C GLU A 1168 71.95 -44.58 -4.07
N SER A 1169 71.70 -44.08 -5.29
CA SER A 1169 72.60 -44.17 -6.48
C SER A 1169 72.02 -43.36 -7.67
N PHE A 1170 72.66 -42.29 -8.17
CA PHE A 1170 73.65 -42.25 -9.29
C PHE A 1170 73.05 -42.65 -10.68
N CYS A 1171 73.18 -41.90 -11.78
CA CYS A 1171 73.96 -40.69 -12.18
C CYS A 1171 73.07 -39.73 -13.05
N GLU A 1172 73.34 -38.41 -13.23
CA GLU A 1172 74.33 -37.72 -14.12
C GLU A 1172 74.25 -38.14 -15.62
N ASP A 1173 74.29 -37.30 -16.69
CA ASP A 1173 74.16 -35.84 -17.00
C ASP A 1173 73.76 -35.77 -18.53
N ASP A 1174 73.51 -34.68 -19.30
CA ASP A 1174 73.46 -33.19 -19.16
C ASP A 1174 72.27 -32.68 -20.08
N GLU A 1175 72.16 -31.56 -20.84
CA GLU A 1175 72.96 -30.38 -21.25
C GLU A 1175 71.98 -29.22 -21.65
N ASP A 1176 72.46 -27.97 -21.82
CA ASP A 1176 71.76 -26.79 -22.40
C ASP A 1176 71.66 -26.85 -23.97
N ASP A 1177 71.27 -25.88 -24.81
CA ASP A 1177 71.06 -24.41 -24.81
C ASP A 1177 70.03 -24.12 -25.97
N GLY A 1178 69.49 -22.93 -26.29
CA GLY A 1178 69.72 -21.56 -25.86
C GLY A 1178 69.31 -20.53 -26.92
N TYR A 1179 68.78 -19.38 -26.50
CA TYR A 1179 68.54 -18.15 -27.31
C TYR A 1179 67.47 -18.26 -28.45
N ALA A 1180 66.94 -17.19 -29.08
CA ALA A 1180 66.46 -15.84 -28.67
C ALA A 1180 65.63 -15.27 -29.89
N SER A 1181 65.01 -14.07 -29.96
CA SER A 1181 64.94 -12.90 -29.06
C SER A 1181 63.73 -12.00 -29.43
N GLY A 1182 63.21 -11.21 -28.47
CA GLY A 1182 62.34 -10.03 -28.71
C GLY A 1182 60.82 -10.28 -28.75
N GLY A 1183 59.96 -9.45 -28.14
CA GLY A 1183 60.20 -8.31 -27.25
C GLY A 1183 58.94 -7.41 -27.13
N GLY A 1184 58.66 -6.85 -25.94
CA GLY A 1184 57.48 -5.98 -25.73
C GLY A 1184 56.87 -5.95 -24.32
N ASP A 1185 57.64 -5.48 -23.35
CA ASP A 1185 57.25 -4.57 -22.25
C ASP A 1185 56.12 -4.97 -21.24
N ASP A 1186 56.59 -5.51 -20.10
CA ASP A 1186 56.35 -5.03 -18.72
C ASP A 1186 55.18 -5.48 -17.78
N GLU A 1187 55.62 -5.71 -16.53
CA GLU A 1187 54.96 -5.79 -15.21
C GLU A 1187 53.84 -6.83 -14.93
N ALA A 1188 54.24 -7.96 -14.34
CA ALA A 1188 53.38 -8.83 -13.52
C ALA A 1188 54.13 -9.31 -12.25
N PHE A 1189 53.42 -9.43 -11.13
CA PHE A 1189 53.98 -9.79 -9.81
C PHE A 1189 54.30 -11.28 -9.67
N ALA A 1190 55.31 -11.62 -8.85
CA ALA A 1190 55.63 -12.98 -8.44
C ALA A 1190 54.87 -13.40 -7.16
N GLY A 1191 54.55 -14.69 -7.03
CA GLY A 1191 53.89 -15.26 -5.84
C GLY A 1191 53.26 -16.63 -6.10
N GLY A 1192 54.09 -17.69 -6.21
CA GLY A 1192 53.63 -19.04 -6.57
C GLY A 1192 53.46 -20.04 -5.42
N ASP A 1193 54.34 -20.01 -4.39
CA ASP A 1193 54.48 -21.12 -3.44
C ASP A 1193 53.46 -21.14 -2.28
N ASP A 1194 52.99 -19.97 -1.83
CA ASP A 1194 52.13 -19.81 -0.64
C ASP A 1194 50.91 -20.75 -0.61
N MET A 1195 50.31 -21.00 -1.78
CA MET A 1195 49.10 -21.82 -1.91
C MET A 1195 49.31 -23.29 -1.51
N HIS A 1196 50.50 -23.85 -1.77
CA HIS A 1196 50.77 -25.25 -1.47
C HIS A 1196 51.05 -25.49 0.02
N GLU A 1197 51.71 -24.54 0.69
CA GLU A 1197 51.97 -24.63 2.13
C GLU A 1197 50.69 -24.38 2.95
N GLN A 1198 49.88 -23.39 2.58
CA GLN A 1198 48.57 -23.13 3.21
C GLN A 1198 47.64 -24.34 3.14
N MET A 1199 47.62 -25.07 2.02
CA MET A 1199 46.83 -26.30 1.86
C MET A 1199 47.26 -27.40 2.84
N GLN A 1200 48.57 -27.57 3.08
CA GLN A 1200 49.07 -28.55 4.06
C GLN A 1200 48.73 -28.16 5.50
N VAL A 1201 48.79 -26.88 5.85
CA VAL A 1201 48.36 -26.39 7.17
C VAL A 1201 46.86 -26.67 7.39
N LEU A 1202 46.00 -26.37 6.42
CA LEU A 1202 44.56 -26.59 6.52
C LEU A 1202 44.20 -28.07 6.74
N LEU A 1203 44.89 -28.99 6.04
CA LEU A 1203 44.73 -30.44 6.21
C LEU A 1203 45.21 -30.94 7.59
N LYS A 1204 46.21 -30.28 8.18
CA LYS A 1204 46.71 -30.57 9.53
C LYS A 1204 45.71 -30.16 10.60
N ASP A 1205 45.10 -28.98 10.45
CA ASP A 1205 44.08 -28.48 11.37
C ASP A 1205 42.76 -29.24 11.28
N LEU A 1206 42.34 -29.65 10.08
CA LEU A 1206 41.17 -30.54 9.91
C LEU A 1206 41.35 -31.88 10.64
N ASN A 1207 42.56 -32.46 10.62
CA ASN A 1207 42.87 -33.67 11.37
C ASN A 1207 42.91 -33.44 12.90
N MET A 1208 43.43 -32.29 13.36
CA MET A 1208 43.37 -31.88 14.77
C MET A 1208 41.91 -31.71 15.25
N PHE A 1209 41.05 -31.09 14.43
CA PHE A 1209 39.64 -30.88 14.72
C PHE A 1209 38.87 -32.20 14.78
N ARG A 1210 39.09 -33.10 13.81
CA ARG A 1210 38.50 -34.44 13.79
C ARG A 1210 38.89 -35.27 15.01
N ARG A 1211 40.11 -35.09 15.53
CA ARG A 1211 40.60 -35.74 16.75
C ARG A 1211 39.87 -35.22 18.00
N LYS A 1212 39.78 -33.89 18.17
CA LYS A 1212 39.03 -33.27 19.27
C LYS A 1212 37.55 -33.69 19.32
N ILE A 1213 36.88 -33.80 18.18
CA ILE A 1213 35.49 -34.30 18.12
C ILE A 1213 35.40 -35.77 18.55
N GLY A 1214 36.40 -36.60 18.24
CA GLY A 1214 36.50 -37.96 18.77
C GLY A 1214 36.65 -37.99 20.29
N ASP A 1215 37.53 -37.14 20.83
CA ASP A 1215 37.80 -37.05 22.26
C ASP A 1215 36.56 -36.57 23.04
N ASP A 1216 35.89 -35.49 22.61
CA ASP A 1216 34.64 -35.03 23.26
C ASP A 1216 33.51 -36.04 23.12
N LYS A 1217 33.38 -36.75 22.00
CA LYS A 1217 32.40 -37.85 21.86
C LYS A 1217 32.65 -38.96 22.88
N SER A 1218 33.91 -39.30 23.17
CA SER A 1218 34.26 -40.26 24.21
C SER A 1218 33.92 -39.74 25.62
N ARG A 1219 34.06 -38.42 25.84
CA ARG A 1219 33.81 -37.74 27.11
C ARG A 1219 32.33 -37.71 27.48
N PHE A 1220 31.44 -37.40 26.54
CA PHE A 1220 30.00 -37.42 26.78
C PHE A 1220 29.44 -38.84 26.98
N LEU A 1221 30.00 -39.84 26.31
CA LEU A 1221 29.60 -41.25 26.49
C LEU A 1221 29.94 -41.84 27.88
N MET A 1222 30.78 -41.19 28.68
CA MET A 1222 31.10 -41.63 30.05
C MET A 1222 30.18 -41.05 31.14
N MET A 1223 29.42 -39.98 30.90
CA MET A 1223 28.46 -39.48 31.91
C MET A 1223 27.14 -40.30 31.92
N ASP A 1224 26.73 -40.83 30.77
CA ASP A 1224 25.44 -41.54 30.59
C ASP A 1224 25.37 -42.93 31.28
N GLN A 1225 26.41 -43.33 32.02
CA GLN A 1225 26.46 -44.60 32.76
C GLN A 1225 26.22 -44.49 34.27
N LEU A 1226 26.11 -43.28 34.84
CA LEU A 1226 26.07 -43.08 36.30
C LEU A 1226 24.68 -42.93 36.93
N GLU A 1227 23.63 -42.57 36.17
CA GLU A 1227 22.28 -42.35 36.73
C GLU A 1227 21.22 -43.37 36.24
N ARG A 1228 21.22 -44.56 36.87
CA ARG A 1228 20.12 -45.54 36.75
C ARG A 1228 19.71 -46.14 38.10
N ARG A 1229 18.75 -45.52 38.81
CA ARG A 1229 18.07 -46.16 39.96
C ARG A 1229 16.55 -45.91 40.06
N LYS A 1230 15.80 -46.77 39.35
CA LYS A 1230 14.48 -47.39 39.66
C LYS A 1230 13.25 -46.52 40.03
N PRO A 1231 12.08 -46.76 39.41
CA PRO A 1231 10.78 -46.20 39.83
C PRO A 1231 9.99 -47.10 40.80
N LEU A 1232 9.08 -46.49 41.58
CA LEU A 1232 7.94 -47.00 42.37
C LEU A 1232 7.23 -45.73 42.94
N ALA A 1233 5.91 -45.60 43.14
CA ALA A 1233 4.74 -46.44 42.84
C ALA A 1233 3.47 -45.56 42.77
N GLU A 1234 2.31 -46.14 42.39
CA GLU A 1234 0.99 -45.51 42.53
C GLU A 1234 0.43 -45.60 43.98
N ARG A 1235 -0.37 -44.62 44.44
CA ARG A 1235 -1.80 -44.76 44.89
C ARG A 1235 -2.31 -43.76 45.95
N SER A 1236 -3.35 -43.02 45.55
CA SER A 1236 -4.61 -42.65 46.26
C SER A 1236 -4.70 -42.45 47.79
N ASN A 1237 -5.27 -41.27 48.14
CA ASN A 1237 -6.28 -40.99 49.19
C ASN A 1237 -5.91 -41.02 50.69
N ILE A 1238 -6.76 -40.32 51.48
CA ILE A 1238 -6.91 -40.31 52.95
C ILE A 1238 -5.80 -39.50 53.67
N ILE A 1239 -6.09 -38.46 54.47
CA ILE A 1239 -7.36 -37.78 54.85
C ILE A 1239 -7.41 -36.40 54.19
#